data_AF-A0A254RHX5-F1
#
_entry.id   AF-A0A254RHX5-F1
#
_cell.length_a   1.000
_cell.length_b   1.000
_cell.length_c   1.000
_cell.angle_alpha   90.00
_cell.angle_beta   90.00
_cell.angle_gamma   90.00
#
_symmetry.space_group_name_H-M   'P 1'
#
loop_
_entity.id
_entity.type
_entity.pdbx_description
1 polymer ?
#
loop_
_entity_poly.entity_id
_entity_poly.type
_entity_poly.pdbx_seq_one_letter_code
_entity_poly.pdbx_strand_id
1 'polypeptide(L)'
;MIKQTLKVASLILLGASVAAMAQPKKPKTVVYKFFDEQYRPGGFDYSYGGTSKGVTITKDGGYKSKAALNIKLDPKEYSGASICLYNEFFDLNKYMLDSKVEFMIKGKHGGEAVKVGLLDEEVSDGKKTQVVLPMNKYIEGGAVTTDWKKVSIPLVDFPDRGLYWDNTRKSEFPARIDWDKIAEIRFSIDKSGASDFEIWVDNIEIVKGNKKAAPKKQIVYWDENNDVIDGPKNPEKLDGKVKPVANGTFYSDGLKGFSYSYGGLSAQREAQSKTPGNKNVLALYIDNNDWSGVTYSLGEGKYIDLSKVRNKGGLYFWIKGKLGGEKVYVGILDNQGNDIKSQTKVSLNDWIAGAKVGTDWKLVKIPLKKFVDKGKAWDANKQAEVAKDVQWNKIQEIRFSVGKGENQGEPGKPAPVTIFVDQITFTETIDWVDPDIKWDNWKSKEADLIISDFEGKFAKDKWEPSFGPKSKAEIEMPYKSSKLDGNSLFIKHFEMSDWVDFVLDFTKNTAAHDAKLRDWTKHWGIMFDVYSERAWQSITVQVGDAGNELFVSNTGVPRGRTTVIVPFRTFSKFPYYQPPNAKENGVFDLKNVVSIDFKPGGEGSNGSFEIDNIKLTNQREVKAAARPAVVKVDVKGTGDVINPNISGGLFGINAALWDGDMLDNPKFKVQTRDFVKRINHGIIRYPGGLRADDDHWKEILDNHDWMVDTDEFLEWLKKTGSNAMFTVNFGSGTEQEAAAWVKHTNIDKKAGIKYWEIGNEVYGNWHPYYEKYGKDGGTIYGKRARKFIEAMKKVDPTIKVAVLGVLDGQWNDNVLKETGDIADGIIVHHYPQHFGEENDFAMLSAPQDLVPIYSRLHKLVDKWTKHFNKDKKFELWLTEWNSVDFNPGPQTIALENGLFVADYLAMLATENVDNAQYWDIHNDITPEGGDYGYLTRSAEDCMNCPRPSFWAFQMASDALRGKLLKTVITGDKESLITTYYTENGKKKSLLVINKSPYSDYELKLDIPGFKGKATVQTLDKSSEKLKEGWANDPSKKAKKGVDVSKPIKVGKRTITLITIE
;
A
#
# COMPACT_ATOMS: atom_id res chain seq x y z
N MET A 1 -9.36 -65.58 -30.80
CA MET A 1 -9.15 -65.20 -32.22
C MET A 1 -8.71 -63.73 -32.22
N ILE A 2 -7.47 -63.43 -32.63
CA ILE A 2 -7.15 -62.70 -33.88
C ILE A 2 -7.70 -61.25 -33.81
N LYS A 3 -6.96 -60.18 -33.47
CA LYS A 3 -5.56 -59.74 -33.71
C LYS A 3 -5.32 -59.24 -35.14
N GLN A 4 -4.72 -58.04 -35.29
CA GLN A 4 -4.04 -57.50 -36.50
C GLN A 4 -4.98 -57.10 -37.68
N THR A 5 -4.67 -56.18 -38.63
CA THR A 5 -3.49 -55.32 -38.89
C THR A 5 -3.81 -54.11 -39.79
N LEU A 6 -2.78 -53.27 -40.02
CA LEU A 6 -2.63 -52.14 -40.95
C LEU A 6 -3.20 -50.80 -40.45
N LYS A 7 -2.56 -49.62 -40.62
CA LYS A 7 -1.18 -49.22 -41.04
C LYS A 7 -0.64 -49.69 -42.41
N VAL A 8 -0.37 -48.74 -43.33
CA VAL A 8 0.98 -48.42 -43.89
C VAL A 8 0.89 -47.35 -45.01
N ALA A 9 1.97 -46.57 -45.15
CA ALA A 9 2.41 -45.75 -46.30
C ALA A 9 1.70 -44.43 -46.65
N SER A 10 2.42 -43.35 -46.37
CA SER A 10 2.51 -42.13 -47.18
C SER A 10 2.95 -42.41 -48.62
N LEU A 11 2.56 -41.54 -49.56
CA LEU A 11 3.16 -41.14 -50.87
C LEU A 11 2.05 -41.02 -51.94
N ILE A 12 2.02 -40.10 -52.89
CA ILE A 12 2.67 -38.81 -53.17
C ILE A 12 1.87 -38.24 -54.38
N LEU A 13 1.66 -36.92 -54.45
CA LEU A 13 1.26 -36.09 -55.60
C LEU A 13 0.27 -36.62 -56.67
N LEU A 14 -0.84 -35.88 -56.90
CA LEU A 14 -0.89 -34.82 -57.93
C LEU A 14 -2.15 -33.96 -57.81
N GLY A 15 -2.05 -32.69 -58.18
CA GLY A 15 -2.98 -31.63 -57.74
C GLY A 15 -4.19 -31.38 -58.62
N ALA A 16 -5.27 -30.93 -57.98
CA ALA A 16 -6.26 -30.00 -58.53
C ALA A 16 -6.81 -29.15 -57.37
N SER A 17 -6.21 -27.98 -57.14
CA SER A 17 -6.70 -27.02 -56.15
C SER A 17 -7.97 -26.35 -56.65
N VAL A 18 -9.11 -26.68 -56.03
CA VAL A 18 -10.35 -25.92 -56.23
C VAL A 18 -10.16 -24.54 -55.62
N ALA A 19 -9.87 -23.56 -56.46
CA ALA A 19 -9.80 -22.16 -56.05
C ALA A 19 -11.19 -21.71 -55.59
N ALA A 20 -11.36 -21.54 -54.28
CA ALA A 20 -12.52 -20.86 -53.74
C ALA A 20 -12.54 -19.43 -54.30
N MET A 21 -13.50 -19.12 -55.16
CA MET A 21 -13.70 -17.77 -55.69
C MET A 21 -13.99 -16.83 -54.52
N ALA A 22 -12.99 -16.03 -54.14
CA ALA A 22 -13.18 -14.97 -53.18
C ALA A 22 -14.25 -14.01 -53.71
N GLN A 23 -15.31 -13.78 -52.93
CA GLN A 23 -16.30 -12.76 -53.29
C GLN A 23 -15.57 -11.42 -53.49
N PRO A 24 -15.93 -10.63 -54.54
CA PRO A 24 -15.29 -9.35 -54.78
C PRO A 24 -15.46 -8.47 -53.55
N LYS A 25 -14.34 -8.00 -52.97
CA LYS A 25 -14.36 -7.02 -51.89
C LYS A 25 -15.18 -5.83 -52.36
N LYS A 26 -16.20 -5.43 -51.58
CA LYS A 26 -16.96 -4.20 -51.84
C LYS A 26 -15.98 -3.04 -52.04
N PRO A 27 -16.19 -2.16 -53.04
CA PRO A 27 -15.26 -1.07 -53.32
C PRO A 27 -15.09 -0.17 -52.09
N LYS A 28 -13.85 0.31 -51.88
CA LYS A 28 -13.51 1.23 -50.79
C LYS A 28 -14.25 2.54 -51.00
N THR A 29 -15.25 2.84 -50.17
CA THR A 29 -15.99 4.11 -50.23
C THR A 29 -15.30 5.13 -49.33
N VAL A 30 -14.52 6.03 -49.94
CA VAL A 30 -13.92 7.18 -49.26
C VAL A 30 -14.95 8.31 -49.24
N VAL A 31 -15.24 8.87 -48.06
CA VAL A 31 -16.23 9.96 -47.89
C VAL A 31 -15.58 11.33 -47.68
N TYR A 32 -14.39 11.37 -47.08
CA TYR A 32 -13.56 12.58 -46.98
C TYR A 32 -12.07 12.22 -47.10
N LYS A 33 -11.24 13.19 -47.50
CA LYS A 33 -9.77 13.08 -47.54
C LYS A 33 -9.14 14.32 -46.91
N PHE A 34 -8.21 14.14 -45.97
CA PHE A 34 -7.35 15.20 -45.45
C PHE A 34 -6.10 15.39 -46.31
N PHE A 35 -5.46 14.27 -46.72
CA PHE A 35 -4.25 14.26 -47.53
C PHE A 35 -4.21 13.03 -48.45
N ASP A 36 -3.56 13.17 -49.61
CA ASP A 36 -3.39 12.12 -50.62
C ASP A 36 -2.02 12.30 -51.29
N GLU A 37 -1.94 12.95 -52.46
CA GLU A 37 -0.68 13.35 -53.11
C GLU A 37 -0.25 14.80 -52.77
N GLN A 38 -1.21 15.61 -52.30
CA GLN A 38 -1.06 17.03 -52.00
C GLN A 38 -2.10 17.44 -50.95
N TYR A 39 -1.92 18.60 -50.33
CA TYR A 39 -2.99 19.20 -49.52
C TYR A 39 -4.24 19.48 -50.37
N ARG A 40 -5.41 19.49 -49.73
CA ARG A 40 -6.64 20.00 -50.34
C ARG A 40 -6.42 21.47 -50.78
N PRO A 41 -7.15 21.98 -51.79
CA PRO A 41 -7.07 23.38 -52.19
C PRO A 41 -7.19 24.33 -50.98
N GLY A 42 -6.19 25.18 -50.79
CA GLY A 42 -6.07 26.12 -49.65
C GLY A 42 -5.53 25.51 -48.36
N GLY A 43 -5.61 24.19 -48.17
CA GLY A 43 -5.15 23.49 -46.97
C GLY A 43 -3.66 23.67 -46.69
N PHE A 44 -3.30 23.61 -45.42
CA PHE A 44 -1.96 23.91 -44.92
C PHE A 44 -1.56 22.96 -43.77
N ASP A 45 -0.30 23.02 -43.37
CA ASP A 45 0.20 22.35 -42.17
C ASP A 45 0.83 23.33 -41.18
N TYR A 46 0.96 22.88 -39.93
CA TYR A 46 1.85 23.50 -38.96
C TYR A 46 2.43 22.43 -38.02
N SER A 47 3.44 22.79 -37.23
CA SER A 47 4.00 21.92 -36.20
C SER A 47 4.40 22.74 -34.97
N TYR A 48 4.49 22.08 -33.82
CA TYR A 48 4.85 22.66 -32.53
C TYR A 48 5.81 21.76 -31.75
N GLY A 49 6.47 22.34 -30.75
CA GLY A 49 7.45 21.69 -29.89
C GLY A 49 8.88 21.83 -30.42
N GLY A 50 9.71 22.58 -29.71
CA GLY A 50 11.17 22.58 -29.83
C GLY A 50 11.73 22.75 -31.23
N THR A 51 12.57 21.79 -31.63
CA THR A 51 13.27 21.79 -32.92
C THR A 51 12.52 21.06 -34.05
N SER A 52 11.23 20.76 -33.86
CA SER A 52 10.37 20.10 -34.86
C SER A 52 10.42 20.86 -36.20
N LYS A 53 10.71 20.15 -37.30
CA LYS A 53 11.04 20.76 -38.59
C LYS A 53 9.87 20.94 -39.56
N GLY A 54 8.64 20.89 -39.05
CA GLY A 54 7.42 21.00 -39.85
C GLY A 54 7.03 19.70 -40.56
N VAL A 55 5.95 19.78 -41.35
CA VAL A 55 5.58 18.73 -42.31
C VAL A 55 6.21 19.06 -43.66
N THR A 56 6.67 18.05 -44.38
CA THR A 56 7.18 18.22 -45.75
C THR A 56 6.59 17.18 -46.69
N ILE A 57 6.06 17.60 -47.83
CA ILE A 57 5.57 16.69 -48.88
C ILE A 57 6.79 16.15 -49.64
N THR A 58 6.96 14.82 -49.69
CA THR A 58 8.05 14.18 -50.44
C THR A 58 7.82 14.26 -51.96
N LYS A 59 8.90 14.17 -52.75
CA LYS A 59 8.82 14.18 -54.22
C LYS A 59 8.61 12.78 -54.82
N ASP A 60 8.96 11.76 -54.05
CA ASP A 60 8.87 10.34 -54.33
C ASP A 60 8.69 9.53 -53.01
N GLY A 61 8.46 8.22 -53.11
CA GLY A 61 8.51 7.30 -51.96
C GLY A 61 7.23 7.12 -51.13
N GLY A 62 6.08 7.61 -51.61
CA GLY A 62 4.75 7.37 -51.05
C GLY A 62 4.26 5.91 -51.14
N TYR A 63 3.14 5.58 -50.48
CA TYR A 63 2.53 4.26 -50.55
C TYR A 63 1.65 4.11 -51.80
N LYS A 64 2.26 3.61 -52.90
CA LYS A 64 1.59 3.47 -54.22
C LYS A 64 1.10 4.81 -54.82
N SER A 65 1.65 5.89 -54.29
CA SER A 65 1.47 7.30 -54.58
C SER A 65 2.84 7.91 -54.95
N LYS A 66 2.87 9.14 -55.44
CA LYS A 66 4.11 9.88 -55.71
C LYS A 66 4.65 10.53 -54.44
N ALA A 67 3.79 11.04 -53.57
CA ALA A 67 4.17 11.79 -52.38
C ALA A 67 3.71 11.13 -51.08
N ALA A 68 4.32 11.56 -49.97
CA ALA A 68 3.87 11.35 -48.61
C ALA A 68 4.22 12.57 -47.76
N LEU A 69 3.58 12.72 -46.60
CA LEU A 69 4.02 13.66 -45.57
C LEU A 69 5.21 13.04 -44.84
N ASN A 70 6.38 13.68 -44.85
CA ASN A 70 7.46 13.43 -43.89
C ASN A 70 7.27 14.40 -42.70
N ILE A 71 7.11 13.84 -41.50
CA ILE A 71 6.84 14.56 -40.26
C ILE A 71 8.04 14.38 -39.32
N LYS A 72 8.63 15.50 -38.88
CA LYS A 72 9.81 15.54 -38.00
C LYS A 72 9.51 16.28 -36.71
N LEU A 73 9.48 15.53 -35.61
CA LEU A 73 9.11 16.03 -34.29
C LEU A 73 10.31 15.99 -33.33
N ASP A 74 10.26 16.81 -32.28
CA ASP A 74 11.28 16.83 -31.22
C ASP A 74 10.86 15.91 -30.06
N PRO A 75 11.51 14.75 -29.87
CA PRO A 75 11.16 13.82 -28.80
C PRO A 75 11.51 14.32 -27.39
N LYS A 76 12.21 15.46 -27.24
CA LYS A 76 12.62 15.99 -25.93
C LYS A 76 11.53 16.79 -25.22
N GLU A 77 10.42 17.06 -25.90
CA GLU A 77 9.25 17.76 -25.39
C GLU A 77 7.97 17.26 -26.06
N TYR A 78 6.82 17.76 -25.61
CA TYR A 78 5.54 17.46 -26.26
C TYR A 78 5.47 18.19 -27.61
N SER A 79 5.49 17.43 -28.69
CA SER A 79 5.57 17.96 -30.05
C SER A 79 4.56 17.28 -30.99
N GLY A 80 4.21 17.96 -32.06
CA GLY A 80 3.21 17.46 -33.00
C GLY A 80 3.09 18.29 -34.27
N ALA A 81 2.40 17.70 -35.25
CA ALA A 81 2.17 18.25 -36.57
C ALA A 81 0.70 18.06 -36.97
N SER A 82 0.07 19.12 -37.50
CA SER A 82 -1.34 19.14 -37.88
C SER A 82 -1.49 19.43 -39.37
N ILE A 83 -2.45 18.75 -40.01
CA ILE A 83 -2.86 18.96 -41.40
C ILE A 83 -4.27 19.54 -41.36
N CYS A 84 -4.42 20.74 -41.91
CA CYS A 84 -5.57 21.60 -41.72
C CYS A 84 -6.38 21.77 -43.01
N LEU A 85 -7.70 21.71 -42.85
CA LEU A 85 -8.66 22.13 -43.86
C LEU A 85 -8.75 23.66 -43.90
N TYR A 86 -8.87 24.26 -45.08
CA TYR A 86 -8.88 25.72 -45.24
C TYR A 86 -10.31 26.26 -45.29
N ASN A 87 -10.82 26.74 -44.15
CA ASN A 87 -12.21 27.18 -43.97
C ASN A 87 -13.25 26.13 -44.42
N GLU A 88 -12.83 24.87 -44.60
CA GLU A 88 -13.65 23.69 -44.85
C GLU A 88 -13.71 22.88 -43.55
N PHE A 89 -14.81 22.16 -43.33
CA PHE A 89 -14.93 21.22 -42.23
C PHE A 89 -15.73 19.99 -42.65
N PHE A 90 -15.45 18.85 -42.01
CA PHE A 90 -16.09 17.58 -42.30
C PHE A 90 -17.16 17.25 -41.26
N ASP A 91 -18.39 17.06 -41.74
CA ASP A 91 -19.49 16.52 -40.94
C ASP A 91 -19.32 15.01 -40.79
N LEU A 92 -18.77 14.58 -39.65
CA LEU A 92 -18.54 13.19 -39.29
C LEU A 92 -19.70 12.58 -38.47
N ASN A 93 -20.67 13.37 -37.99
CA ASN A 93 -21.78 12.88 -37.15
C ASN A 93 -22.52 11.71 -37.80
N LYS A 94 -22.88 11.84 -39.09
CA LYS A 94 -23.57 10.78 -39.86
C LYS A 94 -22.71 9.56 -40.19
N TYR A 95 -21.40 9.65 -40.01
CA TYR A 95 -20.42 8.59 -40.30
C TYR A 95 -19.86 7.92 -39.03
N MET A 96 -20.11 8.50 -37.86
CA MET A 96 -19.52 8.13 -36.58
C MET A 96 -19.61 6.64 -36.25
N LEU A 97 -20.76 6.03 -36.53
CA LEU A 97 -21.04 4.62 -36.20
C LEU A 97 -20.63 3.62 -37.29
N ASP A 98 -20.33 4.05 -38.52
CA ASP A 98 -20.09 3.13 -39.63
C ASP A 98 -18.82 3.38 -40.44
N SER A 99 -18.02 4.37 -40.06
CA SER A 99 -16.83 4.79 -40.79
C SER A 99 -15.59 4.90 -39.88
N LYS A 100 -14.43 5.12 -40.50
CA LYS A 100 -13.12 5.10 -39.84
C LYS A 100 -12.13 6.05 -40.49
N VAL A 101 -11.15 6.51 -39.71
CA VAL A 101 -9.92 7.12 -40.23
C VAL A 101 -9.02 5.99 -40.73
N GLU A 102 -8.59 6.04 -41.99
CA GLU A 102 -7.55 5.18 -42.54
C GLU A 102 -6.40 6.03 -43.08
N PHE A 103 -5.18 5.54 -42.89
CA PHE A 103 -3.97 6.07 -43.54
C PHE A 103 -2.88 5.00 -43.55
N MET A 104 -1.78 5.30 -44.25
CA MET A 104 -0.55 4.52 -44.26
C MET A 104 0.50 5.24 -43.44
N ILE A 105 1.30 4.50 -42.67
CA ILE A 105 2.41 5.03 -41.88
C ILE A 105 3.67 4.17 -42.01
N LYS A 106 4.85 4.77 -42.01
CA LYS A 106 6.13 4.11 -41.75
C LYS A 106 7.01 4.98 -40.87
N GLY A 107 7.86 4.34 -40.07
CA GLY A 107 8.88 4.98 -39.25
C GLY A 107 10.25 4.97 -39.91
N LYS A 108 11.20 5.65 -39.29
CA LYS A 108 12.61 5.68 -39.69
C LYS A 108 13.40 4.52 -39.08
N HIS A 109 13.11 4.21 -37.82
CA HIS A 109 13.76 3.19 -37.01
C HIS A 109 12.86 1.97 -36.80
N GLY A 110 11.54 2.17 -36.76
CA GLY A 110 10.57 1.19 -36.29
C GLY A 110 10.43 1.23 -34.76
N GLY A 111 9.20 1.03 -34.27
CA GLY A 111 8.86 1.17 -32.85
C GLY A 111 8.49 2.60 -32.42
N GLU A 112 8.37 3.55 -33.35
CA GLU A 112 7.95 4.92 -33.05
C GLU A 112 6.54 4.96 -32.42
N ALA A 113 6.47 5.40 -31.16
CA ALA A 113 5.21 5.65 -30.48
C ALA A 113 4.62 6.99 -30.94
N VAL A 114 3.41 6.95 -31.51
CA VAL A 114 2.71 8.13 -32.05
C VAL A 114 1.23 8.11 -31.69
N LYS A 115 0.70 9.29 -31.40
CA LYS A 115 -0.73 9.54 -31.19
C LYS A 115 -1.31 10.22 -32.41
N VAL A 116 -2.58 9.95 -32.69
CA VAL A 116 -3.35 10.68 -33.72
C VAL A 116 -4.58 11.30 -33.10
N GLY A 117 -4.90 12.52 -33.51
CA GLY A 117 -6.08 13.24 -33.06
C GLY A 117 -6.83 13.94 -34.18
N LEU A 118 -8.09 14.22 -33.91
CA LEU A 118 -8.96 15.04 -34.75
C LEU A 118 -9.27 16.33 -33.98
N LEU A 119 -9.33 17.45 -34.69
CA LEU A 119 -9.71 18.75 -34.14
C LEU A 119 -10.92 19.29 -34.89
N ASP A 120 -11.84 19.91 -34.18
CA ASP A 120 -12.89 20.74 -34.75
C ASP A 120 -12.38 22.16 -35.11
N GLU A 121 -13.31 23.01 -35.56
CA GLU A 121 -13.10 24.43 -35.76
C GLU A 121 -13.92 25.21 -34.72
N GLU A 122 -13.39 26.34 -34.22
CA GLU A 122 -13.85 27.12 -33.04
C GLU A 122 -15.26 27.77 -33.14
N VAL A 123 -16.12 27.27 -34.03
CA VAL A 123 -17.29 27.97 -34.58
C VAL A 123 -18.53 27.90 -33.69
N SER A 124 -18.72 26.87 -32.86
CA SER A 124 -19.88 26.77 -31.93
C SER A 124 -19.70 27.58 -30.66
N ASP A 125 -18.57 27.38 -29.98
CA ASP A 125 -18.38 27.80 -28.59
C ASP A 125 -17.04 28.51 -28.33
N GLY A 126 -16.27 28.80 -29.39
CA GLY A 126 -14.99 29.51 -29.34
C GLY A 126 -13.80 28.66 -28.91
N LYS A 127 -13.87 27.32 -29.03
CA LYS A 127 -12.81 26.40 -28.59
C LYS A 127 -12.40 25.45 -29.70
N LYS A 128 -11.08 25.27 -29.91
CA LYS A 128 -10.53 24.26 -30.82
C LYS A 128 -10.23 22.98 -30.06
N THR A 129 -11.18 22.07 -30.03
CA THR A 129 -11.14 20.85 -29.23
C THR A 129 -10.46 19.71 -29.98
N GLN A 130 -9.33 19.22 -29.44
CA GLN A 130 -8.66 18.02 -29.92
C GLN A 130 -9.11 16.78 -29.15
N VAL A 131 -9.57 15.77 -29.86
CA VAL A 131 -9.65 14.38 -29.35
C VAL A 131 -8.44 13.58 -29.84
N VAL A 132 -7.83 12.76 -28.98
CA VAL A 132 -6.60 12.01 -29.32
C VAL A 132 -6.70 10.53 -28.93
N LEU A 133 -5.99 9.68 -29.67
CA LEU A 133 -5.86 8.25 -29.39
C LEU A 133 -4.41 7.76 -29.59
N PRO A 134 -3.90 6.85 -28.75
CA PRO A 134 -2.68 6.10 -29.04
C PRO A 134 -2.92 5.15 -30.22
N MET A 135 -1.94 5.03 -31.12
CA MET A 135 -2.14 4.31 -32.38
C MET A 135 -1.91 2.79 -32.32
N ASN A 136 -1.16 2.28 -31.34
CA ASN A 136 -0.61 0.91 -31.33
C ASN A 136 -1.66 -0.18 -31.67
N LYS A 137 -2.84 -0.14 -31.04
CA LYS A 137 -3.93 -1.11 -31.27
C LYS A 137 -4.60 -1.04 -32.66
N TYR A 138 -4.29 -0.02 -33.47
CA TYR A 138 -4.92 0.22 -34.78
C TYR A 138 -3.95 0.08 -35.96
N ILE A 139 -2.67 -0.17 -35.70
CA ILE A 139 -1.64 -0.37 -36.74
C ILE A 139 -1.62 -1.86 -37.14
N GLU A 140 -1.55 -2.14 -38.43
CA GLU A 140 -1.35 -3.48 -38.97
C GLU A 140 -0.03 -4.09 -38.46
N GLY A 141 -0.13 -5.09 -37.58
CA GLY A 141 1.02 -5.69 -36.91
C GLY A 141 1.38 -5.07 -35.55
N GLY A 142 0.58 -4.14 -35.02
CA GLY A 142 0.66 -3.64 -33.64
C GLY A 142 1.68 -2.52 -33.38
N ALA A 143 2.58 -2.22 -34.32
CA ALA A 143 3.61 -1.20 -34.16
C ALA A 143 3.95 -0.50 -35.48
N VAL A 144 4.47 0.74 -35.40
CA VAL A 144 5.12 1.40 -36.54
C VAL A 144 6.39 0.63 -36.90
N THR A 145 6.65 0.45 -38.19
CA THR A 145 7.86 -0.21 -38.71
C THR A 145 8.51 0.63 -39.80
N THR A 146 9.72 0.26 -40.21
CA THR A 146 10.38 0.82 -41.41
C THR A 146 9.61 0.55 -42.70
N ASP A 147 8.81 -0.52 -42.76
CA ASP A 147 7.83 -0.76 -43.83
C ASP A 147 6.53 0.03 -43.64
N TRP A 148 5.86 0.34 -44.74
CA TRP A 148 4.51 0.91 -44.74
C TRP A 148 3.47 -0.04 -44.11
N LYS A 149 2.87 0.39 -43.00
CA LYS A 149 1.76 -0.27 -42.32
C LYS A 149 0.47 0.50 -42.48
N LYS A 150 -0.65 -0.21 -42.58
CA LYS A 150 -1.97 0.42 -42.58
C LYS A 150 -2.41 0.75 -41.15
N VAL A 151 -3.03 1.91 -40.98
CA VAL A 151 -3.76 2.29 -39.77
C VAL A 151 -5.26 2.35 -40.09
N SER A 152 -6.11 1.88 -39.17
CA SER A 152 -7.57 1.81 -39.36
C SER A 152 -8.30 2.03 -38.04
N ILE A 153 -8.69 3.27 -37.75
CA ILE A 153 -9.31 3.69 -36.48
C ILE A 153 -10.81 3.93 -36.68
N PRO A 154 -11.71 3.12 -36.09
CA PRO A 154 -13.14 3.40 -36.07
C PRO A 154 -13.42 4.80 -35.52
N LEU A 155 -14.27 5.59 -36.18
CA LEU A 155 -14.60 6.95 -35.70
C LEU A 155 -15.21 6.91 -34.30
N VAL A 156 -16.10 5.95 -34.05
CA VAL A 156 -16.72 5.68 -32.74
C VAL A 156 -15.70 5.47 -31.61
N ASP A 157 -14.45 5.08 -31.89
CA ASP A 157 -13.47 4.80 -30.84
C ASP A 157 -12.89 6.10 -30.24
N PHE A 158 -12.85 7.20 -31.00
CA PHE A 158 -12.46 8.52 -30.47
C PHE A 158 -13.39 8.97 -29.35
N PRO A 159 -12.90 9.64 -28.29
CA PRO A 159 -13.74 10.15 -27.22
C PRO A 159 -14.68 11.27 -27.71
N ASP A 160 -15.82 11.46 -27.05
CA ASP A 160 -16.74 12.60 -27.27
C ASP A 160 -16.30 13.89 -26.57
N ARG A 161 -15.22 13.81 -25.79
CA ARG A 161 -14.56 14.91 -25.09
C ARG A 161 -13.08 14.93 -25.38
N GLY A 162 -12.54 16.11 -25.66
CA GLY A 162 -11.15 16.39 -25.94
C GLY A 162 -10.61 17.53 -25.08
N LEU A 163 -9.48 18.09 -25.49
CA LEU A 163 -8.82 19.24 -24.86
C LEU A 163 -8.75 20.41 -25.85
N TYR A 164 -9.05 21.62 -25.39
CA TYR A 164 -8.79 22.86 -26.15
C TYR A 164 -7.75 23.72 -25.42
N TRP A 165 -6.97 24.50 -26.17
CA TRP A 165 -5.97 25.40 -25.60
C TRP A 165 -6.57 26.76 -25.26
N ASP A 166 -6.61 27.11 -23.97
CA ASP A 166 -6.94 28.48 -23.54
C ASP A 166 -5.67 29.35 -23.61
N ASN A 167 -5.62 30.23 -24.61
CA ASN A 167 -4.47 31.11 -24.84
C ASN A 167 -4.29 32.20 -23.76
N THR A 168 -5.32 32.51 -22.97
CA THR A 168 -5.27 33.46 -21.85
C THR A 168 -4.66 32.80 -20.62
N ARG A 169 -5.09 31.57 -20.33
CA ARG A 169 -4.66 30.77 -19.17
C ARG A 169 -3.38 29.96 -19.43
N LYS A 170 -2.96 29.86 -20.70
CA LYS A 170 -1.80 29.07 -21.17
C LYS A 170 -1.87 27.61 -20.72
N SER A 171 -3.04 27.01 -20.86
CA SER A 171 -3.32 25.66 -20.40
C SER A 171 -4.44 25.02 -21.21
N GLU A 172 -4.47 23.69 -21.20
CA GLU A 172 -5.51 22.91 -21.87
C GLU A 172 -6.70 22.70 -20.93
N PHE A 173 -7.92 22.88 -21.47
CA PHE A 173 -9.17 22.67 -20.75
C PHE A 173 -10.04 21.64 -21.47
N PRO A 174 -10.79 20.80 -20.74
CA PRO A 174 -11.54 19.72 -21.36
C PRO A 174 -12.90 20.20 -21.92
N ALA A 175 -13.16 19.94 -23.20
CA ALA A 175 -14.37 20.37 -23.92
C ALA A 175 -14.94 19.25 -24.80
N ARG A 176 -16.21 19.36 -25.20
CA ARG A 176 -16.80 18.45 -26.20
C ARG A 176 -16.32 18.84 -27.59
N ILE A 177 -16.17 17.86 -28.47
CA ILE A 177 -15.79 18.10 -29.87
C ILE A 177 -17.02 18.23 -30.77
N ASP A 178 -17.00 19.22 -31.66
CA ASP A 178 -17.99 19.42 -32.71
C ASP A 178 -17.75 18.42 -33.85
N TRP A 179 -18.35 17.22 -33.73
CA TRP A 179 -18.25 16.17 -34.74
C TRP A 179 -18.84 16.52 -36.12
N ASP A 180 -19.63 17.59 -36.25
CA ASP A 180 -20.07 18.15 -37.53
C ASP A 180 -19.07 19.13 -38.17
N LYS A 181 -17.99 19.52 -37.46
CA LYS A 181 -17.05 20.58 -37.87
C LYS A 181 -15.57 20.19 -37.78
N ILE A 182 -15.24 18.92 -38.03
CA ILE A 182 -13.85 18.46 -37.97
C ILE A 182 -12.99 19.13 -39.05
N ALA A 183 -11.97 19.88 -38.63
CA ALA A 183 -11.15 20.75 -39.47
C ALA A 183 -9.66 20.35 -39.54
N GLU A 184 -9.15 19.55 -38.60
CA GLU A 184 -7.74 19.11 -38.64
C GLU A 184 -7.57 17.64 -38.23
N ILE A 185 -6.48 17.05 -38.73
CA ILE A 185 -5.90 15.81 -38.19
C ILE A 185 -4.47 16.08 -37.73
N ARG A 186 -4.12 15.61 -36.53
CA ARG A 186 -2.84 15.88 -35.87
C ARG A 186 -2.13 14.57 -35.52
N PHE A 187 -0.82 14.54 -35.74
CA PHE A 187 0.10 13.50 -35.27
C PHE A 187 0.98 14.10 -34.17
N SER A 188 1.02 13.49 -32.99
CA SER A 188 1.78 14.02 -31.85
C SER A 188 2.49 12.94 -31.04
N ILE A 189 3.50 13.36 -30.29
CA ILE A 189 4.31 12.50 -29.42
C ILE A 189 4.45 13.12 -28.02
N ASP A 190 4.68 12.25 -27.05
CA ASP A 190 5.09 12.65 -25.71
C ASP A 190 6.61 12.75 -25.62
N LYS A 191 7.09 13.50 -24.62
CA LYS A 191 8.50 13.57 -24.24
C LYS A 191 9.05 12.17 -23.93
N SER A 192 10.18 11.83 -24.55
CA SER A 192 10.84 10.51 -24.44
C SER A 192 12.37 10.64 -24.40
N GLY A 193 13.06 9.52 -24.19
CA GLY A 193 14.53 9.45 -24.22
C GLY A 193 15.15 9.35 -25.63
N ALA A 194 14.34 9.44 -26.70
CA ALA A 194 14.83 9.25 -28.07
C ALA A 194 15.71 10.43 -28.55
N SER A 195 16.65 10.13 -29.46
CA SER A 195 17.55 11.13 -30.05
C SER A 195 16.90 11.98 -31.15
N ASP A 196 15.98 11.37 -31.90
CA ASP A 196 15.26 11.96 -33.03
C ASP A 196 13.93 11.22 -33.26
N PHE A 197 12.99 11.87 -33.97
CA PHE A 197 11.72 11.28 -34.37
C PHE A 197 11.37 11.68 -35.81
N GLU A 198 11.10 10.71 -36.68
CA GLU A 198 10.77 10.92 -38.09
C GLU A 198 9.82 9.80 -38.57
N ILE A 199 8.66 10.18 -39.10
CA ILE A 199 7.67 9.27 -39.69
C ILE A 199 7.23 9.78 -41.06
N TRP A 200 6.73 8.87 -41.89
CA TRP A 200 6.01 9.21 -43.11
C TRP A 200 4.56 8.76 -43.02
N VAL A 201 3.64 9.63 -43.43
CA VAL A 201 2.20 9.40 -43.44
C VAL A 201 1.63 9.69 -44.82
N ASP A 202 0.68 8.87 -45.29
CA ASP A 202 0.12 8.96 -46.63
C ASP A 202 -1.34 8.44 -46.68
N ASN A 203 -2.11 8.85 -47.69
CA ASN A 203 -3.50 8.43 -47.95
C ASN A 203 -4.44 8.64 -46.73
N ILE A 204 -4.52 9.86 -46.20
CA ILE A 204 -5.30 10.19 -45.00
C ILE A 204 -6.77 10.41 -45.35
N GLU A 205 -7.61 9.42 -45.04
CA GLU A 205 -8.98 9.31 -45.53
C GLU A 205 -9.99 8.94 -44.44
N ILE A 206 -11.22 9.46 -44.55
CA ILE A 206 -12.38 8.90 -43.86
C ILE A 206 -13.05 7.89 -44.78
N VAL A 207 -13.13 6.64 -44.35
CA VAL A 207 -13.54 5.49 -45.14
C VAL A 207 -14.75 4.83 -44.51
N LYS A 208 -15.80 4.60 -45.31
CA LYS A 208 -17.01 3.91 -44.86
C LYS A 208 -16.72 2.41 -44.70
N GLY A 209 -17.04 1.90 -43.51
CA GLY A 209 -16.91 0.50 -43.12
C GLY A 209 -18.10 -0.36 -43.54
N ASN A 210 -17.95 -1.68 -43.30
CA ASN A 210 -18.95 -2.69 -43.67
C ASN A 210 -19.85 -3.13 -42.51
N LYS A 211 -19.67 -2.58 -41.31
CA LYS A 211 -20.45 -2.89 -40.10
C LYS A 211 -20.70 -1.59 -39.33
N LYS A 212 -21.89 -1.44 -38.75
CA LYS A 212 -22.25 -0.34 -37.87
C LYS A 212 -21.97 -0.73 -36.41
N ALA A 213 -21.23 0.09 -35.70
CA ALA A 213 -20.97 -0.03 -34.27
C ALA A 213 -22.22 0.36 -33.44
N ALA A 214 -22.24 -0.07 -32.18
CA ALA A 214 -23.21 0.43 -31.22
C ALA A 214 -22.90 1.89 -30.85
N PRO A 215 -23.91 2.75 -30.62
CA PRO A 215 -23.68 4.09 -30.07
C PRO A 215 -22.99 4.01 -28.70
N LYS A 216 -22.01 4.88 -28.46
CA LYS A 216 -21.52 5.16 -27.10
C LYS A 216 -22.68 5.72 -26.25
N LYS A 217 -22.73 5.35 -24.97
CA LYS A 217 -23.62 6.03 -24.02
C LYS A 217 -23.16 7.48 -23.89
N GLN A 218 -24.10 8.42 -23.92
CA GLN A 218 -23.79 9.82 -23.62
C GLN A 218 -23.34 9.93 -22.16
N ILE A 219 -22.12 10.41 -21.94
CA ILE A 219 -21.57 10.71 -20.62
C ILE A 219 -21.90 12.17 -20.31
N VAL A 220 -22.43 12.46 -19.11
CA VAL A 220 -22.51 13.83 -18.58
C VAL A 220 -21.33 14.01 -17.64
N TYR A 221 -20.49 15.02 -17.88
CA TYR A 221 -19.30 15.26 -17.07
C TYR A 221 -19.63 16.16 -15.88
N TRP A 222 -18.96 15.96 -14.75
CA TRP A 222 -19.33 16.63 -13.49
C TRP A 222 -19.07 18.13 -13.49
N ASP A 223 -18.14 18.61 -14.32
CA ASP A 223 -17.84 20.03 -14.52
C ASP A 223 -18.76 20.72 -15.54
N GLU A 224 -19.62 20.00 -16.26
CA GLU A 224 -20.72 20.58 -17.05
C GLU A 224 -21.89 21.06 -16.16
N ASN A 225 -21.80 20.81 -14.85
CA ASN A 225 -22.73 21.32 -13.87
C ASN A 225 -22.64 22.86 -13.78
N ASN A 226 -23.79 23.55 -13.69
CA ASN A 226 -23.90 25.00 -13.62
C ASN A 226 -24.42 25.54 -12.27
N ASP A 227 -24.36 24.73 -11.20
CA ASP A 227 -24.72 25.15 -9.84
C ASP A 227 -23.99 26.46 -9.42
N VAL A 228 -24.72 27.37 -8.78
CA VAL A 228 -24.18 28.57 -8.12
C VAL A 228 -23.97 28.26 -6.64
N ILE A 229 -22.76 28.50 -6.14
CA ILE A 229 -22.32 28.12 -4.80
C ILE A 229 -21.82 29.36 -4.06
N ASP A 230 -22.61 29.88 -3.13
CA ASP A 230 -22.26 31.08 -2.36
C ASP A 230 -21.05 30.81 -1.46
N GLY A 231 -19.99 31.61 -1.61
CA GLY A 231 -18.75 31.52 -0.85
C GLY A 231 -18.87 31.90 0.64
N PRO A 232 -17.83 31.64 1.44
CA PRO A 232 -17.82 31.91 2.88
C PRO A 232 -18.04 33.39 3.22
N LYS A 233 -18.70 33.64 4.35
CA LYS A 233 -18.87 35.00 4.89
C LYS A 233 -17.53 35.52 5.42
N ASN A 234 -17.14 36.73 5.02
CA ASN A 234 -15.82 37.38 5.16
C ASN A 234 -14.75 36.87 4.16
N PRO A 235 -14.92 37.08 2.84
CA PRO A 235 -14.01 36.50 1.85
C PRO A 235 -12.65 37.20 1.69
N GLU A 236 -12.50 38.44 2.17
CA GLU A 236 -11.28 39.22 1.92
C GLU A 236 -10.11 38.84 2.85
N LYS A 237 -10.36 38.10 3.94
CA LYS A 237 -9.36 37.66 4.92
C LYS A 237 -9.82 36.35 5.58
N LEU A 238 -8.98 35.32 5.52
CA LEU A 238 -9.21 34.01 6.18
C LEU A 238 -9.61 34.08 7.66
N ASP A 239 -9.15 35.13 8.35
CA ASP A 239 -9.70 35.65 9.62
C ASP A 239 -9.13 37.04 9.98
N GLY A 240 -8.03 37.45 9.32
CA GLY A 240 -7.35 38.72 9.56
C GLY A 240 -6.40 38.71 10.77
N LYS A 241 -6.20 37.55 11.41
CA LYS A 241 -5.34 37.38 12.60
C LYS A 241 -3.91 37.00 12.23
N VAL A 242 -3.73 36.26 11.14
CA VAL A 242 -2.43 35.79 10.64
C VAL A 242 -2.01 36.55 9.37
N LYS A 243 -0.71 36.75 9.22
CA LYS A 243 -0.11 37.36 8.02
C LYS A 243 0.13 36.27 6.97
N PRO A 244 -0.39 36.41 5.73
CA PRO A 244 -0.01 35.54 4.62
C PRO A 244 1.49 35.62 4.34
N VAL A 245 2.07 34.50 3.89
CA VAL A 245 3.39 34.50 3.24
C VAL A 245 3.30 35.36 1.98
N ALA A 246 4.38 36.05 1.61
CA ALA A 246 4.43 36.79 0.35
C ALA A 246 4.12 35.87 -0.84
N ASN A 247 3.15 36.25 -1.67
CA ASN A 247 2.56 35.43 -2.75
C ASN A 247 1.97 34.07 -2.29
N GLY A 248 1.74 33.88 -0.98
CA GLY A 248 1.31 32.61 -0.38
C GLY A 248 -0.13 32.17 -0.67
N THR A 249 -0.93 33.00 -1.35
CA THR A 249 -2.32 32.69 -1.72
C THR A 249 -2.37 32.05 -3.09
N PHE A 250 -2.77 30.78 -3.13
CA PHE A 250 -3.03 30.02 -4.35
C PHE A 250 -4.32 30.47 -5.03
N TYR A 251 -5.44 30.45 -4.30
CA TYR A 251 -6.78 30.75 -4.80
C TYR A 251 -7.50 31.73 -3.86
N SER A 252 -8.34 32.62 -4.39
CA SER A 252 -9.13 33.58 -3.60
C SER A 252 -10.34 34.14 -4.35
N ASP A 253 -10.17 34.40 -5.64
CA ASP A 253 -11.20 34.69 -6.65
C ASP A 253 -10.44 34.70 -7.99
N GLY A 254 -10.92 33.93 -8.98
CA GLY A 254 -10.23 33.73 -10.25
C GLY A 254 -9.02 32.78 -10.17
N LEU A 255 -8.96 31.79 -11.07
CA LEU A 255 -7.74 31.02 -11.32
C LEU A 255 -6.62 31.93 -11.85
N LYS A 256 -5.50 32.01 -11.11
CA LYS A 256 -4.30 32.81 -11.46
C LYS A 256 -3.13 31.96 -11.99
N GLY A 257 -3.30 30.65 -11.94
CA GLY A 257 -2.51 29.63 -12.63
C GLY A 257 -3.46 28.68 -13.36
N PHE A 258 -3.15 27.38 -13.36
CA PHE A 258 -3.99 26.37 -14.01
C PHE A 258 -4.37 25.24 -13.04
N SER A 259 -5.37 24.44 -13.42
CA SER A 259 -5.78 23.26 -12.66
C SER A 259 -5.86 22.05 -13.59
N TYR A 260 -5.58 20.87 -13.04
CA TYR A 260 -5.64 19.61 -13.76
C TYR A 260 -6.11 18.49 -12.83
N SER A 261 -6.77 17.48 -13.40
CA SER A 261 -7.34 16.36 -12.64
C SER A 261 -6.72 15.03 -13.09
N TYR A 262 -6.72 14.05 -12.19
CA TYR A 262 -6.34 12.67 -12.46
C TYR A 262 -7.31 11.70 -11.77
N GLY A 263 -7.37 10.48 -12.28
CA GLY A 263 -8.24 9.41 -11.79
C GLY A 263 -9.70 9.54 -12.24
N GLY A 264 -10.24 8.47 -12.82
CA GLY A 264 -11.64 8.33 -13.22
C GLY A 264 -12.23 9.52 -14.00
N LEU A 265 -13.44 9.94 -13.62
CA LEU A 265 -14.14 11.10 -14.18
C LEU A 265 -13.83 12.43 -13.46
N SER A 266 -12.71 12.51 -12.74
CA SER A 266 -12.39 13.68 -11.90
C SER A 266 -12.30 14.98 -12.70
N ALA A 267 -12.93 16.03 -12.18
CA ALA A 267 -13.07 17.31 -12.85
C ALA A 267 -13.20 18.47 -11.85
N GLN A 268 -13.06 19.69 -12.35
CA GLN A 268 -13.04 20.90 -11.55
C GLN A 268 -13.55 22.10 -12.35
N ARG A 269 -14.18 23.06 -11.66
CA ARG A 269 -14.60 24.34 -12.26
C ARG A 269 -14.62 25.47 -11.24
N GLU A 270 -14.57 26.70 -11.74
CA GLU A 270 -14.95 27.89 -10.97
C GLU A 270 -16.47 27.97 -10.95
N ALA A 271 -17.08 27.67 -9.80
CA ALA A 271 -18.51 27.85 -9.61
C ALA A 271 -18.80 29.30 -9.20
N GLN A 272 -19.77 29.93 -9.85
CA GLN A 272 -20.19 31.29 -9.52
C GLN A 272 -20.70 31.37 -8.07
N SER A 273 -20.44 32.48 -7.40
CA SER A 273 -20.88 32.80 -6.04
C SER A 273 -21.62 34.14 -6.02
N LYS A 274 -22.71 34.25 -5.24
CA LYS A 274 -23.41 35.53 -5.01
C LYS A 274 -22.91 36.27 -3.77
N THR A 275 -21.93 35.72 -3.04
CA THR A 275 -21.36 36.36 -1.84
C THR A 275 -20.66 37.66 -2.22
N PRO A 276 -21.03 38.83 -1.65
CA PRO A 276 -20.37 40.09 -1.96
C PRO A 276 -18.86 40.04 -1.70
N GLY A 277 -18.07 40.48 -2.69
CA GLY A 277 -16.59 40.41 -2.64
C GLY A 277 -15.99 39.03 -3.01
N ASN A 278 -16.81 38.03 -3.33
CA ASN A 278 -16.36 36.69 -3.72
C ASN A 278 -17.17 36.17 -4.92
N LYS A 279 -16.62 36.33 -6.13
CA LYS A 279 -17.35 36.02 -7.37
C LYS A 279 -17.35 34.53 -7.71
N ASN A 280 -16.34 33.78 -7.29
CA ASN A 280 -16.14 32.39 -7.68
C ASN A 280 -15.57 31.56 -6.53
N VAL A 281 -16.07 30.33 -6.36
CA VAL A 281 -15.45 29.30 -5.52
C VAL A 281 -14.99 28.12 -6.37
N LEU A 282 -13.92 27.44 -5.94
CA LEU A 282 -13.39 26.31 -6.68
C LEU A 282 -14.19 25.05 -6.33
N ALA A 283 -14.99 24.56 -7.28
CA ALA A 283 -15.75 23.32 -7.17
C ALA A 283 -14.90 22.15 -7.70
N LEU A 284 -14.78 21.11 -6.89
CA LEU A 284 -13.97 19.92 -7.13
C LEU A 284 -14.89 18.69 -7.14
N TYR A 285 -14.82 17.88 -8.19
CA TYR A 285 -15.59 16.66 -8.37
C TYR A 285 -14.59 15.51 -8.54
N ILE A 286 -14.31 14.75 -7.48
CA ILE A 286 -13.25 13.73 -7.47
C ILE A 286 -13.89 12.33 -7.58
N ASP A 287 -13.42 11.48 -8.48
CA ASP A 287 -14.04 10.15 -8.67
C ASP A 287 -13.71 9.20 -7.52
N ASN A 288 -14.75 8.72 -6.83
CA ASN A 288 -14.60 7.77 -5.74
C ASN A 288 -14.22 6.35 -6.21
N ASN A 289 -14.28 6.04 -7.50
CA ASN A 289 -14.01 4.68 -8.02
C ASN A 289 -12.55 4.47 -8.43
N ASP A 290 -11.72 5.49 -8.31
CA ASP A 290 -10.31 5.47 -8.73
C ASP A 290 -9.45 6.30 -7.77
N TRP A 291 -8.14 6.10 -7.78
CA TRP A 291 -7.20 6.92 -7.03
C TRP A 291 -7.08 8.29 -7.69
N SER A 292 -7.80 9.26 -7.14
CA SER A 292 -8.21 10.44 -7.89
C SER A 292 -7.94 11.75 -7.16
N GLY A 293 -7.81 12.84 -7.91
CA GLY A 293 -7.70 14.18 -7.33
C GLY A 293 -7.63 15.32 -8.33
N VAL A 294 -7.87 16.53 -7.82
CA VAL A 294 -7.70 17.79 -8.53
C VAL A 294 -6.46 18.51 -8.00
N THR A 295 -5.61 18.99 -8.89
CA THR A 295 -4.43 19.80 -8.57
C THR A 295 -4.62 21.21 -9.10
N TYR A 296 -4.19 22.22 -8.35
CA TYR A 296 -4.08 23.60 -8.79
C TYR A 296 -2.64 24.09 -8.64
N SER A 297 -2.09 24.61 -9.72
CA SER A 297 -0.68 24.97 -9.89
C SER A 297 -0.53 26.46 -10.17
N LEU A 298 0.47 27.11 -9.58
CA LEU A 298 0.77 28.53 -9.83
C LEU A 298 1.23 28.78 -11.28
N GLY A 299 1.71 27.74 -11.97
CA GLY A 299 2.33 27.83 -13.29
C GLY A 299 3.86 27.86 -13.24
N GLU A 300 4.48 27.61 -14.40
CA GLU A 300 5.93 27.51 -14.56
C GLU A 300 6.66 28.74 -14.02
N GLY A 301 7.82 28.51 -13.38
CA GLY A 301 8.68 29.56 -12.81
C GLY A 301 8.11 30.26 -11.57
N LYS A 302 6.88 29.99 -11.15
CA LYS A 302 6.27 30.56 -9.94
C LYS A 302 6.36 29.56 -8.78
N TYR A 303 6.77 30.07 -7.61
CA TYR A 303 6.98 29.29 -6.40
C TYR A 303 6.65 30.13 -5.15
N ILE A 304 6.34 29.45 -4.06
CA ILE A 304 6.25 30.01 -2.70
C ILE A 304 7.36 29.40 -1.85
N ASP A 305 8.15 30.25 -1.19
CA ASP A 305 9.18 29.84 -0.23
C ASP A 305 8.57 29.70 1.17
N LEU A 306 8.33 28.46 1.59
CA LEU A 306 7.84 28.11 2.93
C LEU A 306 8.96 27.72 3.89
N SER A 307 10.22 27.62 3.44
CA SER A 307 11.33 27.09 4.26
C SER A 307 11.52 27.84 5.58
N LYS A 308 11.39 29.18 5.56
CA LYS A 308 11.54 30.08 6.72
C LYS A 308 10.35 30.05 7.70
N VAL A 309 9.22 29.48 7.28
CA VAL A 309 7.98 29.39 8.07
C VAL A 309 7.58 27.95 8.37
N ARG A 310 8.31 26.96 7.84
CA ARG A 310 8.03 25.51 7.94
C ARG A 310 7.77 24.98 9.37
N ASN A 311 8.34 25.61 10.39
CA ASN A 311 8.16 25.20 11.81
C ASN A 311 7.19 26.08 12.62
N LYS A 312 6.49 27.04 11.99
CA LYS A 312 5.63 28.02 12.69
C LYS A 312 4.39 28.50 11.92
N GLY A 313 4.41 28.44 10.59
CA GLY A 313 3.32 28.83 9.69
C GLY A 313 2.33 27.71 9.43
N GLY A 314 1.29 27.99 8.65
CA GLY A 314 0.25 27.02 8.30
C GLY A 314 -0.31 27.16 6.89
N LEU A 315 -1.14 26.19 6.51
CA LEU A 315 -2.02 26.20 5.33
C LEU A 315 -3.47 26.42 5.81
N TYR A 316 -4.06 27.53 5.40
CA TYR A 316 -5.38 27.99 5.82
C TYR A 316 -6.27 28.13 4.59
N PHE A 317 -7.49 27.57 4.63
CA PHE A 317 -8.46 27.64 3.53
C PHE A 317 -9.88 27.33 4.01
N TRP A 318 -10.89 27.76 3.26
CA TRP A 318 -12.29 27.37 3.51
C TRP A 318 -12.67 26.13 2.71
N ILE A 319 -13.41 25.21 3.32
CA ILE A 319 -13.96 24.00 2.67
C ILE A 319 -15.45 23.80 3.00
N LYS A 320 -16.19 23.24 2.05
CA LYS A 320 -17.57 22.79 2.18
C LYS A 320 -17.79 21.52 1.34
N GLY A 321 -18.48 20.53 1.89
CA GLY A 321 -18.92 19.33 1.16
C GLY A 321 -20.31 19.49 0.55
N LYS A 322 -20.66 18.62 -0.40
CA LYS A 322 -22.02 18.54 -0.97
C LYS A 322 -22.94 17.66 -0.12
N LEU A 323 -22.41 16.59 0.46
CA LEU A 323 -23.14 15.65 1.31
C LEU A 323 -22.76 15.81 2.79
N GLY A 324 -21.51 16.20 3.08
CA GLY A 324 -20.94 16.15 4.42
C GLY A 324 -20.43 14.75 4.77
N GLY A 325 -19.32 14.69 5.50
CA GLY A 325 -18.63 13.44 5.83
C GLY A 325 -17.62 12.98 4.77
N GLU A 326 -17.35 13.78 3.74
CA GLU A 326 -16.37 13.46 2.72
C GLU A 326 -14.96 13.29 3.32
N LYS A 327 -14.32 12.15 3.09
CA LYS A 327 -12.89 11.90 3.37
C LYS A 327 -12.07 12.42 2.20
N VAL A 328 -11.21 13.40 2.50
CA VAL A 328 -10.39 14.11 1.52
C VAL A 328 -9.00 14.34 2.10
N TYR A 329 -7.97 14.21 1.27
CA TYR A 329 -6.60 14.59 1.58
C TYR A 329 -6.25 15.93 0.92
N VAL A 330 -5.42 16.75 1.57
CA VAL A 330 -4.74 17.86 0.91
C VAL A 330 -3.24 17.57 0.80
N GLY A 331 -2.69 17.80 -0.38
CA GLY A 331 -1.28 17.69 -0.69
C GLY A 331 -0.66 19.04 -1.03
N ILE A 332 0.58 19.24 -0.60
CA ILE A 332 1.47 20.32 -1.01
C ILE A 332 2.52 19.69 -1.93
N LEU A 333 2.71 20.26 -3.12
CA LEU A 333 3.70 19.79 -4.08
C LEU A 333 4.75 20.87 -4.34
N ASP A 334 6.02 20.46 -4.32
CA ASP A 334 7.09 21.24 -4.92
C ASP A 334 7.16 21.05 -6.44
N ASN A 335 8.03 21.83 -7.09
CA ASN A 335 8.57 21.48 -8.39
C ASN A 335 10.08 21.68 -8.37
N GLN A 336 10.83 20.58 -8.47
CA GLN A 336 12.28 20.55 -8.34
C GLN A 336 12.99 20.92 -9.66
N GLY A 337 12.25 20.98 -10.76
CA GLY A 337 12.74 20.96 -12.15
C GLY A 337 12.62 19.56 -12.77
N ASN A 338 12.67 19.48 -14.10
CA ASN A 338 12.54 18.23 -14.86
C ASN A 338 11.27 17.42 -14.54
N ASP A 339 10.15 18.11 -14.28
CA ASP A 339 8.85 17.52 -13.93
C ASP A 339 8.82 16.72 -12.61
N ILE A 340 9.90 16.76 -11.81
CA ILE A 340 9.96 16.14 -10.48
C ILE A 340 9.17 16.99 -9.50
N LYS A 341 8.04 16.45 -9.03
CA LYS A 341 7.16 17.07 -8.03
C LYS A 341 6.97 16.13 -6.86
N SER A 342 7.54 16.45 -5.70
CA SER A 342 7.32 15.70 -4.46
C SER A 342 6.09 16.23 -3.74
N GLN A 343 5.11 15.35 -3.55
CA GLN A 343 3.87 15.59 -2.82
C GLN A 343 3.99 15.09 -1.37
N THR A 344 3.85 15.99 -0.41
CA THR A 344 3.54 15.66 0.98
C THR A 344 2.05 15.93 1.24
N LYS A 345 1.33 15.04 1.93
CA LYS A 345 -0.13 15.15 2.12
C LYS A 345 -0.58 14.80 3.53
N VAL A 346 -1.75 15.32 3.93
CA VAL A 346 -2.43 14.99 5.19
C VAL A 346 -3.92 14.74 4.95
N SER A 347 -4.55 13.93 5.81
CA SER A 347 -6.02 13.83 5.89
C SER A 347 -6.60 15.18 6.34
N LEU A 348 -7.70 15.62 5.73
CA LEU A 348 -8.35 16.89 6.12
C LEU A 348 -9.26 16.77 7.34
N ASN A 349 -9.77 15.58 7.62
CA ASN A 349 -10.74 15.38 8.70
C ASN A 349 -10.14 15.75 10.07
N ASP A 350 -8.83 15.56 10.25
CA ASP A 350 -8.11 15.92 11.49
C ASP A 350 -7.96 17.44 11.70
N TRP A 351 -8.26 18.26 10.69
CA TRP A 351 -8.04 19.72 10.68
C TRP A 351 -9.31 20.55 10.44
N ILE A 352 -10.48 19.90 10.46
CA ILE A 352 -11.79 20.55 10.32
C ILE A 352 -12.52 20.50 11.66
N ALA A 353 -13.10 21.64 12.09
CA ALA A 353 -13.90 21.69 13.30
C ALA A 353 -15.14 20.76 13.21
N GLY A 354 -15.18 19.73 14.06
CA GLY A 354 -16.16 18.64 14.00
C GLY A 354 -15.66 17.36 13.30
N ALA A 355 -14.35 17.27 13.06
CA ALA A 355 -13.61 16.12 12.51
C ALA A 355 -14.06 15.60 11.14
N LYS A 356 -14.76 16.41 10.34
CA LYS A 356 -15.23 16.05 8.99
C LYS A 356 -15.56 17.26 8.14
N VAL A 357 -15.48 17.09 6.82
CA VAL A 357 -16.08 18.02 5.85
C VAL A 357 -17.58 18.15 6.14
N GLY A 358 -18.10 19.37 6.19
CA GLY A 358 -19.52 19.65 6.46
C GLY A 358 -20.22 20.35 5.30
N THR A 359 -21.55 20.34 5.30
CA THR A 359 -22.39 21.05 4.29
C THR A 359 -22.37 22.57 4.45
N ASP A 360 -21.78 23.08 5.53
CA ASP A 360 -21.48 24.50 5.77
C ASP A 360 -19.99 24.76 5.57
N TRP A 361 -19.64 25.99 5.19
CA TRP A 361 -18.24 26.43 5.11
C TRP A 361 -17.54 26.32 6.47
N LYS A 362 -16.43 25.58 6.50
CA LYS A 362 -15.50 25.46 7.64
C LYS A 362 -14.13 25.99 7.25
N LEU A 363 -13.46 26.66 8.18
CA LEU A 363 -12.08 27.11 8.02
C LEU A 363 -11.14 26.00 8.50
N VAL A 364 -10.28 25.52 7.59
CA VAL A 364 -9.21 24.56 7.84
C VAL A 364 -7.95 25.32 8.26
N LYS A 365 -7.22 24.80 9.25
CA LYS A 365 -5.98 25.39 9.78
C LYS A 365 -4.92 24.32 10.08
N ILE A 366 -4.02 24.06 9.12
CA ILE A 366 -3.01 23.01 9.23
C ILE A 366 -1.63 23.62 9.49
N PRO A 367 -0.91 23.28 10.58
CA PRO A 367 0.49 23.68 10.75
C PRO A 367 1.36 23.06 9.67
N LEU A 368 2.27 23.83 9.06
CA LEU A 368 3.15 23.35 7.99
C LEU A 368 3.97 22.12 8.39
N LYS A 369 4.33 22.02 9.67
CA LYS A 369 5.10 20.90 10.22
C LYS A 369 4.36 19.57 10.32
N LYS A 370 3.05 19.53 10.01
CA LYS A 370 2.27 18.28 9.96
C LYS A 370 2.34 17.61 8.58
N PHE A 371 2.81 18.35 7.57
CA PHE A 371 3.26 17.78 6.31
C PHE A 371 4.70 17.27 6.49
N VAL A 372 4.90 15.97 6.29
CA VAL A 372 6.21 15.33 6.36
C VAL A 372 7.18 15.91 5.33
N ASP A 373 8.47 15.94 5.66
CA ASP A 373 9.51 16.47 4.77
C ASP A 373 9.87 15.51 3.61
N LYS A 374 9.44 14.25 3.69
CA LYS A 374 9.60 13.24 2.64
C LYS A 374 8.24 12.94 2.00
N GLY A 375 8.01 13.49 0.82
CA GLY A 375 6.80 13.25 0.03
C GLY A 375 6.96 12.07 -0.93
N LYS A 376 5.99 11.89 -1.82
CA LYS A 376 6.07 10.97 -2.97
C LYS A 376 6.16 11.77 -4.27
N ALA A 377 7.06 11.37 -5.17
CA ALA A 377 7.21 11.95 -6.51
C ALA A 377 7.13 10.85 -7.57
N TRP A 378 6.49 11.14 -8.71
CA TRP A 378 6.52 10.23 -9.87
C TRP A 378 7.92 10.21 -10.50
N ASP A 379 8.55 9.04 -10.59
CA ASP A 379 9.78 8.83 -11.37
C ASP A 379 9.42 8.18 -12.70
N ALA A 380 9.43 8.98 -13.77
CA ALA A 380 9.08 8.54 -15.11
C ALA A 380 10.00 7.43 -15.67
N ASN A 381 11.20 7.25 -15.12
CA ASN A 381 12.08 6.13 -15.53
C ASN A 381 11.71 4.82 -14.84
N LYS A 382 11.03 4.89 -13.69
CA LYS A 382 10.62 3.74 -12.86
C LYS A 382 9.13 3.42 -12.99
N GLN A 383 8.36 4.30 -13.63
CA GLN A 383 6.89 4.20 -13.75
C GLN A 383 6.19 4.02 -12.38
N ALA A 384 6.73 4.67 -11.35
CA ALA A 384 6.29 4.52 -9.96
C ALA A 384 6.40 5.83 -9.17
N GLU A 385 5.60 5.95 -8.10
CA GLU A 385 5.83 6.95 -7.06
C GLU A 385 6.96 6.52 -6.13
N VAL A 386 7.98 7.37 -5.96
CA VAL A 386 9.12 7.13 -5.07
C VAL A 386 9.18 8.18 -3.95
N ALA A 387 9.66 7.78 -2.77
CA ALA A 387 9.88 8.70 -1.66
C ALA A 387 10.93 9.78 -2.03
N LYS A 388 10.58 11.06 -1.87
CA LYS A 388 11.41 12.19 -2.31
C LYS A 388 11.30 13.37 -1.34
N ASP A 389 12.43 13.94 -0.95
CA ASP A 389 12.45 15.13 -0.09
C ASP A 389 11.74 16.31 -0.74
N VAL A 390 10.95 17.05 0.05
CA VAL A 390 10.20 18.23 -0.38
C VAL A 390 11.08 19.48 -0.32
N GLN A 391 11.29 20.13 -1.46
CA GLN A 391 11.95 21.42 -1.58
C GLN A 391 11.00 22.53 -1.14
N TRP A 392 10.91 22.76 0.17
CA TRP A 392 10.03 23.78 0.79
C TRP A 392 10.23 25.21 0.29
N ASN A 393 11.32 25.51 -0.40
CA ASN A 393 11.57 26.79 -1.07
C ASN A 393 10.99 26.88 -2.51
N LYS A 394 10.40 25.79 -3.03
CA LYS A 394 9.87 25.66 -4.39
C LYS A 394 8.44 25.09 -4.42
N ILE A 395 7.60 25.42 -3.43
CA ILE A 395 6.20 24.96 -3.44
C ILE A 395 5.45 25.61 -4.60
N GLN A 396 4.80 24.81 -5.44
CA GLN A 396 4.17 25.27 -6.68
C GLN A 396 2.72 24.82 -6.84
N GLU A 397 2.30 23.72 -6.20
CA GLU A 397 0.96 23.16 -6.39
C GLU A 397 0.30 22.74 -5.06
N ILE A 398 -1.03 22.83 -5.04
CA ILE A 398 -1.87 22.20 -4.02
C ILE A 398 -2.80 21.19 -4.70
N ARG A 399 -2.99 20.02 -4.08
CA ARG A 399 -3.82 18.93 -4.59
C ARG A 399 -4.85 18.52 -3.55
N PHE A 400 -6.08 18.28 -3.98
CA PHE A 400 -7.12 17.62 -3.19
C PHE A 400 -7.38 16.25 -3.80
N SER A 401 -7.33 15.19 -2.99
CA SER A 401 -7.46 13.81 -3.48
C SER A 401 -8.24 12.91 -2.53
N VAL A 402 -8.69 11.76 -3.03
CA VAL A 402 -9.41 10.71 -2.28
C VAL A 402 -8.80 9.35 -2.60
N GLY A 403 -8.92 8.38 -1.68
CA GLY A 403 -8.61 6.98 -1.99
C GLY A 403 -9.79 6.27 -2.67
N LYS A 404 -9.47 5.26 -3.48
CA LYS A 404 -10.44 4.43 -4.22
C LYS A 404 -11.42 3.77 -3.23
N GLY A 405 -12.69 4.14 -3.28
CA GLY A 405 -13.77 3.56 -2.48
C GLY A 405 -13.87 4.06 -1.02
N GLU A 406 -13.06 5.05 -0.60
CA GLU A 406 -13.03 5.50 0.80
C GLU A 406 -14.29 6.26 1.25
N ASN A 407 -15.00 6.88 0.29
CA ASN A 407 -16.22 7.64 0.51
C ASN A 407 -17.46 6.80 0.18
N GLN A 408 -18.63 7.19 0.71
CA GLN A 408 -19.88 6.46 0.44
C GLN A 408 -20.30 6.58 -1.03
N GLY A 409 -20.45 5.44 -1.69
CA GLY A 409 -20.92 5.28 -3.07
C GLY A 409 -21.08 3.79 -3.40
N GLU A 410 -21.72 3.46 -4.53
CA GLU A 410 -21.77 2.07 -5.00
C GLU A 410 -20.47 1.72 -5.76
N PRO A 411 -19.69 0.71 -5.33
CA PRO A 411 -18.46 0.32 -6.01
C PRO A 411 -18.70 -0.05 -7.49
N GLY A 412 -17.95 0.56 -8.40
CA GLY A 412 -18.10 0.35 -9.84
C GLY A 412 -19.19 1.20 -10.50
N LYS A 413 -19.79 2.17 -9.79
CA LYS A 413 -20.66 3.21 -10.36
C LYS A 413 -20.00 4.58 -10.17
N PRO A 414 -19.75 5.36 -11.24
CA PRO A 414 -19.18 6.70 -11.13
C PRO A 414 -19.96 7.60 -10.16
N ALA A 415 -19.29 8.08 -9.12
CA ALA A 415 -19.86 8.92 -8.08
C ALA A 415 -18.83 9.97 -7.62
N PRO A 416 -19.14 11.28 -7.71
CA PRO A 416 -18.19 12.32 -7.34
C PRO A 416 -18.22 12.60 -5.83
N VAL A 417 -17.05 12.49 -5.19
CA VAL A 417 -16.76 13.22 -3.96
C VAL A 417 -16.74 14.70 -4.33
N THR A 418 -17.80 15.43 -3.99
CA THR A 418 -18.00 16.81 -4.40
C THR A 418 -17.71 17.76 -3.24
N ILE A 419 -16.66 18.57 -3.38
CA ILE A 419 -16.28 19.59 -2.40
C ILE A 419 -16.09 20.95 -3.06
N PHE A 420 -16.20 22.00 -2.26
CA PHE A 420 -16.00 23.38 -2.65
C PHE A 420 -14.91 23.96 -1.75
N VAL A 421 -13.91 24.62 -2.32
CA VAL A 421 -12.79 25.22 -1.59
C VAL A 421 -12.57 26.68 -1.99
N ASP A 422 -12.07 27.48 -1.04
CA ASP A 422 -11.85 28.92 -1.24
C ASP A 422 -10.69 29.46 -0.37
N GLN A 423 -10.11 30.60 -0.78
CA GLN A 423 -9.06 31.38 -0.09
C GLN A 423 -7.78 30.60 0.31
N ILE A 424 -7.39 29.60 -0.48
CA ILE A 424 -6.23 28.73 -0.19
C ILE A 424 -4.94 29.56 -0.01
N THR A 425 -4.44 29.65 1.22
CA THR A 425 -3.31 30.54 1.57
C THR A 425 -2.36 29.95 2.62
N PHE A 426 -1.06 30.18 2.41
CA PHE A 426 -0.01 29.92 3.39
C PHE A 426 0.26 31.13 4.29
N THR A 427 0.51 30.87 5.59
CA THR A 427 0.65 31.90 6.63
C THR A 427 2.05 31.89 7.24
N GLU A 428 2.55 33.07 7.67
CA GLU A 428 3.87 33.21 8.29
C GLU A 428 3.93 32.62 9.71
N THR A 429 2.77 32.58 10.38
CA THR A 429 2.54 32.01 11.70
C THR A 429 1.14 31.39 11.77
N ILE A 430 0.93 30.44 12.68
CA ILE A 430 -0.40 30.03 13.15
C ILE A 430 -0.94 30.99 14.23
N ASP A 431 -2.25 31.10 14.40
CA ASP A 431 -2.91 31.91 15.46
C ASP A 431 -3.24 31.13 16.75
N TRP A 432 -2.66 29.94 16.92
CA TRP A 432 -2.91 29.06 18.05
C TRP A 432 -1.61 28.44 18.58
N VAL A 433 -1.65 27.88 19.80
CA VAL A 433 -0.44 27.35 20.46
C VAL A 433 -0.14 25.94 19.94
N ASP A 434 0.97 25.81 19.24
CA ASP A 434 1.54 24.53 18.82
C ASP A 434 1.75 23.58 20.03
N PRO A 435 1.16 22.37 20.03
CA PRO A 435 1.22 21.46 21.18
C PRO A 435 2.64 20.98 21.51
N ASP A 436 3.50 20.78 20.51
CA ASP A 436 4.88 20.32 20.75
C ASP A 436 5.70 21.43 21.40
N ILE A 437 5.57 22.67 20.91
CA ILE A 437 6.24 23.84 21.50
C ILE A 437 5.73 24.08 22.94
N LYS A 438 4.43 23.87 23.21
CA LYS A 438 3.85 23.91 24.56
C LYS A 438 4.51 22.86 25.47
N TRP A 439 4.64 21.61 25.01
CA TRP A 439 5.18 20.52 25.82
C TRP A 439 6.70 20.56 26.01
N ASP A 440 7.46 21.02 25.01
CA ASP A 440 8.92 21.22 25.13
C ASP A 440 9.24 22.27 26.21
N ASN A 441 8.47 23.37 26.23
CA ASN A 441 8.62 24.44 27.21
C ASN A 441 7.89 24.19 28.54
N TRP A 442 7.19 23.06 28.69
CA TRP A 442 6.33 22.78 29.84
C TRP A 442 7.10 22.72 31.17
N LYS A 443 6.67 23.53 32.14
CA LYS A 443 7.22 23.55 33.50
C LYS A 443 6.09 23.70 34.52
N SER A 444 6.05 22.78 35.46
CA SER A 444 5.15 22.82 36.63
C SER A 444 5.93 22.39 37.86
N LYS A 445 5.48 22.85 39.04
CA LYS A 445 6.00 22.48 40.36
C LYS A 445 4.96 21.72 41.20
N GLU A 446 3.83 21.38 40.59
CA GLU A 446 2.74 20.68 41.26
C GLU A 446 3.18 19.25 41.56
N ALA A 447 2.88 18.78 42.77
CA ALA A 447 3.24 17.46 43.24
C ALA A 447 2.50 16.36 42.46
N ASP A 448 3.03 15.14 42.49
CA ASP A 448 2.36 13.98 41.88
C ASP A 448 0.94 13.82 42.47
N LEU A 449 -0.04 13.57 41.60
CA LEU A 449 -1.45 13.48 41.97
C LEU A 449 -1.94 12.05 41.77
N ILE A 450 -2.21 11.34 42.86
CA ILE A 450 -2.73 9.95 42.80
C ILE A 450 -4.12 9.97 42.18
N ILE A 451 -4.27 9.22 41.09
CA ILE A 451 -5.53 8.91 40.42
C ILE A 451 -6.13 7.66 41.05
N SER A 452 -5.38 6.56 41.13
CA SER A 452 -5.80 5.36 41.86
C SER A 452 -4.59 4.56 42.32
N ASP A 453 -4.51 4.33 43.63
CA ASP A 453 -3.57 3.42 44.30
C ASP A 453 -4.30 2.15 44.79
N PHE A 454 -5.57 1.97 44.41
CA PHE A 454 -6.43 0.86 44.85
C PHE A 454 -6.60 0.71 46.37
N GLU A 455 -6.21 1.72 47.16
CA GLU A 455 -6.29 1.71 48.61
C GLU A 455 -7.34 2.70 49.15
N GLY A 456 -7.76 2.49 50.40
CA GLY A 456 -8.61 3.43 51.15
C GLY A 456 -9.92 3.81 50.44
N LYS A 457 -9.95 5.01 49.82
CA LYS A 457 -11.12 5.48 49.04
C LYS A 457 -11.14 4.94 47.61
N PHE A 458 -9.97 4.66 47.02
CA PHE A 458 -9.80 4.15 45.66
C PHE A 458 -9.96 2.63 45.59
N ALA A 459 -9.90 1.92 46.72
CA ALA A 459 -10.30 0.51 46.86
C ALA A 459 -11.77 0.22 46.47
N LYS A 460 -12.57 1.25 46.17
CA LYS A 460 -13.96 1.18 45.70
C LYS A 460 -14.14 1.68 44.27
N ASP A 461 -13.05 2.02 43.57
CA ASP A 461 -13.09 2.44 42.18
C ASP A 461 -13.63 1.28 41.32
N LYS A 462 -14.64 1.58 40.50
CA LYS A 462 -15.19 0.64 39.53
C LYS A 462 -14.42 0.74 38.23
N TRP A 463 -13.54 -0.24 38.04
CA TRP A 463 -12.97 -0.55 36.74
C TRP A 463 -13.89 -1.54 36.02
N GLU A 464 -14.17 -1.28 34.75
CA GLU A 464 -15.08 -2.09 33.94
C GLU A 464 -14.31 -2.65 32.73
N PRO A 465 -14.28 -3.98 32.51
CA PRO A 465 -13.76 -4.55 31.28
C PRO A 465 -14.74 -4.28 30.14
N SER A 466 -14.23 -3.81 29.01
CA SER A 466 -14.99 -3.55 27.79
C SER A 466 -14.25 -4.22 26.63
N PHE A 467 -14.92 -4.99 25.78
CA PHE A 467 -14.25 -5.76 24.73
C PHE A 467 -15.15 -6.06 23.54
N GLY A 468 -14.53 -6.25 22.37
CA GLY A 468 -15.24 -6.59 21.14
C GLY A 468 -15.91 -7.98 21.20
N PRO A 469 -16.92 -8.25 20.35
CA PRO A 469 -17.75 -9.47 20.42
C PRO A 469 -16.99 -10.78 20.18
N LYS A 470 -15.73 -10.73 19.73
CA LYS A 470 -14.84 -11.90 19.58
C LYS A 470 -13.82 -12.04 20.71
N SER A 471 -13.56 -10.96 21.44
CA SER A 471 -12.58 -10.87 22.51
C SER A 471 -13.15 -11.38 23.84
N LYS A 472 -12.28 -11.54 24.85
CA LYS A 472 -12.68 -11.82 26.24
C LYS A 472 -11.85 -11.00 27.21
N ALA A 473 -12.42 -10.65 28.36
CA ALA A 473 -11.70 -9.97 29.44
C ALA A 473 -12.28 -10.32 30.82
N GLU A 474 -11.42 -10.63 31.78
CA GLU A 474 -11.73 -10.80 33.21
C GLU A 474 -10.75 -9.97 34.06
N ILE A 475 -11.28 -9.31 35.10
CA ILE A 475 -10.51 -8.56 36.09
C ILE A 475 -10.86 -8.97 37.52
N GLU A 476 -9.97 -8.66 38.45
CA GLU A 476 -10.20 -8.76 39.90
C GLU A 476 -9.73 -7.45 40.58
N MET A 477 -10.60 -6.87 41.43
CA MET A 477 -10.33 -5.64 42.17
C MET A 477 -11.19 -5.52 43.44
N PRO A 478 -10.64 -4.99 44.55
CA PRO A 478 -9.21 -4.82 44.81
C PRO A 478 -8.52 -6.18 44.93
N TYR A 479 -7.54 -6.45 44.07
CA TYR A 479 -6.74 -7.67 44.16
C TYR A 479 -5.53 -7.41 45.05
N LYS A 480 -5.39 -8.18 46.14
CA LYS A 480 -4.25 -8.04 47.04
C LYS A 480 -3.01 -8.66 46.40
N SER A 481 -2.20 -7.83 45.76
CA SER A 481 -1.01 -8.24 45.04
C SER A 481 0.05 -8.86 45.96
N SER A 482 0.84 -9.77 45.37
CA SER A 482 2.11 -10.26 45.92
C SER A 482 3.32 -9.74 45.14
N LYS A 483 3.09 -8.81 44.20
CA LYS A 483 4.04 -8.36 43.16
C LYS A 483 4.17 -6.83 43.12
N LEU A 484 3.09 -6.12 43.42
CA LEU A 484 2.93 -4.67 43.53
C LEU A 484 2.60 -4.27 44.98
N ASP A 485 2.39 -2.99 45.27
CA ASP A 485 2.44 -2.45 46.63
C ASP A 485 1.06 -2.38 47.29
N GLY A 486 0.48 -3.54 47.60
CA GLY A 486 -0.81 -3.64 48.31
C GLY A 486 -1.91 -4.16 47.41
N ASN A 487 -3.00 -3.41 47.28
CA ASN A 487 -4.08 -3.71 46.34
C ASN A 487 -3.74 -3.26 44.92
N SER A 488 -4.33 -3.90 43.91
CA SER A 488 -4.09 -3.57 42.50
C SER A 488 -5.31 -3.85 41.62
N LEU A 489 -5.28 -3.36 40.38
CA LEU A 489 -6.06 -3.89 39.27
C LEU A 489 -5.36 -5.15 38.74
N PHE A 490 -5.94 -6.33 38.96
CA PHE A 490 -5.47 -7.55 38.31
C PHE A 490 -6.31 -7.85 37.07
N ILE A 491 -5.68 -7.72 35.90
CA ILE A 491 -6.22 -8.21 34.63
C ILE A 491 -5.92 -9.70 34.60
N LYS A 492 -6.87 -10.49 35.08
CA LYS A 492 -6.76 -11.93 35.31
C LYS A 492 -6.71 -12.72 34.01
N HIS A 493 -7.48 -12.30 33.01
CA HIS A 493 -7.44 -12.87 31.66
C HIS A 493 -7.87 -11.83 30.62
N PHE A 494 -7.17 -11.76 29.49
CA PHE A 494 -7.67 -11.16 28.26
C PHE A 494 -7.42 -12.10 27.09
N GLU A 495 -8.26 -12.02 26.05
CA GLU A 495 -8.07 -12.62 24.73
C GLU A 495 -8.49 -11.59 23.68
N MET A 496 -7.56 -11.19 22.81
CA MET A 496 -7.71 -10.04 21.92
C MET A 496 -7.88 -10.48 20.46
N SER A 497 -9.11 -10.88 20.11
CA SER A 497 -9.53 -11.26 18.73
C SER A 497 -10.27 -10.12 18.00
N ASP A 498 -10.29 -8.95 18.64
CA ASP A 498 -10.87 -7.65 18.29
C ASP A 498 -10.24 -6.67 19.33
N TRP A 499 -10.91 -5.60 19.77
CA TRP A 499 -10.41 -4.74 20.86
C TRP A 499 -10.68 -5.29 22.29
N VAL A 500 -9.88 -4.85 23.27
CA VAL A 500 -10.03 -5.07 24.74
C VAL A 500 -9.55 -3.84 25.51
N ASP A 501 -10.40 -3.30 26.40
CA ASP A 501 -10.16 -2.11 27.20
C ASP A 501 -10.50 -2.39 28.69
N PHE A 502 -9.73 -1.83 29.63
CA PHE A 502 -10.02 -1.83 31.07
C PHE A 502 -10.21 -0.40 31.55
N VAL A 503 -11.46 0.01 31.79
CA VAL A 503 -11.88 1.42 31.86
C VAL A 503 -12.16 1.86 33.28
N LEU A 504 -11.56 2.98 33.72
CA LEU A 504 -11.99 3.75 34.89
C LEU A 504 -12.75 5.00 34.43
N ASP A 505 -14.07 4.92 34.47
CA ASP A 505 -14.95 6.05 34.20
C ASP A 505 -15.10 6.92 35.46
N PHE A 506 -14.49 8.11 35.45
CA PHE A 506 -14.54 9.03 36.57
C PHE A 506 -15.94 9.60 36.81
N THR A 507 -16.82 9.60 35.81
CA THR A 507 -18.21 10.06 35.92
C THR A 507 -19.11 9.05 36.65
N LYS A 508 -18.73 7.75 36.61
CA LYS A 508 -19.33 6.70 37.45
C LYS A 508 -18.72 6.63 38.86
N ASN A 509 -17.52 7.17 39.05
CA ASN A 509 -16.73 7.08 40.29
C ASN A 509 -16.56 8.43 41.05
N THR A 510 -17.53 9.33 40.89
CA THR A 510 -17.49 10.73 41.37
C THR A 510 -17.24 10.93 42.88
N ALA A 511 -17.53 9.94 43.72
CA ALA A 511 -17.25 10.00 45.16
C ALA A 511 -15.74 9.95 45.50
N ALA A 512 -14.94 9.30 44.65
CA ALA A 512 -13.48 9.25 44.78
C ALA A 512 -12.79 10.25 43.84
N HIS A 513 -13.42 10.60 42.71
CA HIS A 513 -12.87 11.40 41.60
C HIS A 513 -13.66 12.69 41.37
N ASP A 514 -13.35 13.72 42.16
CA ASP A 514 -13.97 15.04 42.05
C ASP A 514 -13.48 15.85 40.83
N ALA A 515 -13.93 17.10 40.67
CA ALA A 515 -13.47 17.96 39.58
C ALA A 515 -11.97 18.34 39.67
N LYS A 516 -11.34 18.24 40.85
CA LYS A 516 -9.92 18.57 41.04
C LYS A 516 -9.02 17.40 40.62
N LEU A 517 -9.45 16.16 40.85
CA LEU A 517 -8.72 14.96 40.39
C LEU A 517 -8.80 14.75 38.86
N ARG A 518 -9.74 15.43 38.20
CA ARG A 518 -9.95 15.39 36.73
C ARG A 518 -9.32 16.57 35.99
N ASP A 519 -8.69 17.50 36.70
CA ASP A 519 -7.87 18.59 36.13
C ASP A 519 -6.39 18.18 36.06
N TRP A 520 -6.04 17.59 34.93
CA TRP A 520 -4.71 17.08 34.61
C TRP A 520 -3.82 18.14 33.95
N THR A 521 -4.33 19.38 33.77
CA THR A 521 -3.63 20.45 33.03
C THR A 521 -2.32 20.90 33.67
N LYS A 522 -2.00 20.44 34.88
CA LYS A 522 -0.83 20.86 35.68
C LYS A 522 0.34 19.87 35.69
N HIS A 523 0.20 18.75 34.98
CA HIS A 523 1.17 17.65 34.98
C HIS A 523 1.72 17.41 33.57
N TRP A 524 2.82 16.67 33.48
CA TRP A 524 3.51 16.38 32.22
C TRP A 524 3.11 15.04 31.60
N GLY A 525 2.65 14.09 32.42
CA GLY A 525 2.17 12.79 31.98
C GLY A 525 1.60 11.96 33.10
N ILE A 526 1.29 10.70 32.77
CA ILE A 526 0.79 9.68 33.69
C ILE A 526 1.95 8.77 34.10
N MET A 527 2.02 8.36 35.37
CA MET A 527 2.93 7.34 35.88
C MET A 527 2.11 6.22 36.54
N PHE A 528 2.53 4.97 36.38
CA PHE A 528 1.92 3.80 37.00
C PHE A 528 2.93 2.65 37.11
N ASP A 529 2.67 1.72 38.01
CA ASP A 529 3.41 0.47 38.16
C ASP A 529 2.68 -0.67 37.47
N VAL A 530 3.43 -1.60 36.88
CA VAL A 530 2.91 -2.79 36.21
C VAL A 530 3.70 -4.02 36.65
N TYR A 531 3.02 -5.16 36.77
CA TYR A 531 3.67 -6.48 36.79
C TYR A 531 3.16 -7.37 35.66
N SER A 532 4.06 -8.03 34.93
CA SER A 532 3.69 -9.06 33.94
C SER A 532 4.59 -10.30 34.02
N GLU A 533 4.02 -11.47 33.76
CA GLU A 533 4.73 -12.74 33.58
C GLU A 533 5.14 -13.01 32.11
N ARG A 534 4.61 -12.21 31.16
CA ARG A 534 5.00 -12.29 29.75
C ARG A 534 6.40 -11.72 29.55
N ALA A 535 7.14 -12.22 28.54
CA ALA A 535 8.48 -11.70 28.25
C ALA A 535 8.45 -10.20 27.93
N TRP A 536 7.41 -9.78 27.19
CA TRP A 536 6.98 -8.39 27.03
C TRP A 536 5.45 -8.31 27.09
N GLN A 537 4.93 -7.20 27.62
CA GLN A 537 3.51 -6.86 27.64
C GLN A 537 3.35 -5.47 27.03
N SER A 538 2.67 -5.38 25.88
CA SER A 538 2.23 -4.10 25.33
C SER A 538 1.09 -3.54 26.17
N ILE A 539 1.08 -2.22 26.38
CA ILE A 539 0.02 -1.50 27.06
C ILE A 539 -0.27 -0.21 26.30
N THR A 540 -1.49 -0.06 25.80
CA THR A 540 -1.99 1.22 25.31
C THR A 540 -2.71 1.91 26.46
N VAL A 541 -2.34 3.15 26.75
CA VAL A 541 -3.09 4.01 27.69
C VAL A 541 -4.06 4.85 26.88
N GLN A 542 -5.35 4.70 27.13
CA GLN A 542 -6.41 5.52 26.55
C GLN A 542 -6.91 6.53 27.60
N VAL A 543 -7.28 7.73 27.15
CA VAL A 543 -7.83 8.78 27.99
C VAL A 543 -9.02 9.40 27.28
N GLY A 544 -10.19 9.39 27.94
CA GLY A 544 -11.37 10.15 27.50
C GLY A 544 -11.29 11.59 28.01
N ASP A 545 -11.25 12.55 27.11
CA ASP A 545 -11.08 13.98 27.44
C ASP A 545 -12.40 14.65 27.91
N ALA A 546 -12.37 15.96 28.19
CA ALA A 546 -13.57 16.72 28.58
C ALA A 546 -14.70 16.74 27.52
N GLY A 547 -14.38 16.48 26.25
CA GLY A 547 -15.32 16.31 25.14
C GLY A 547 -15.83 14.88 24.96
N ASN A 548 -15.35 13.91 25.76
CA ASN A 548 -15.48 12.46 25.53
C ASN A 548 -14.79 11.98 24.23
N GLU A 549 -13.81 12.73 23.72
CA GLU A 549 -12.92 12.32 22.63
C GLU A 549 -11.79 11.47 23.22
N LEU A 550 -11.50 10.33 22.58
CA LEU A 550 -10.52 9.34 23.03
C LEU A 550 -9.15 9.64 22.43
N PHE A 551 -8.14 9.68 23.30
CA PHE A 551 -6.73 9.80 22.94
C PHE A 551 -5.95 8.60 23.45
N VAL A 552 -4.98 8.10 22.68
CA VAL A 552 -4.15 6.94 23.02
C VAL A 552 -2.66 7.25 22.99
N SER A 553 -1.90 6.57 23.85
CA SER A 553 -0.45 6.48 23.76
C SER A 553 0.05 5.09 24.11
N ASN A 554 1.06 4.61 23.39
CA ASN A 554 1.54 3.23 23.45
C ASN A 554 2.82 3.11 24.28
N THR A 555 2.87 2.08 25.12
CA THR A 555 4.00 1.74 25.99
C THR A 555 4.05 0.22 26.19
N GLY A 556 5.01 -0.26 26.99
CA GLY A 556 5.10 -1.68 27.32
C GLY A 556 6.12 -1.95 28.40
N VAL A 557 6.06 -3.15 28.97
CA VAL A 557 6.93 -3.58 30.07
C VAL A 557 7.55 -4.95 29.81
N PRO A 558 8.78 -5.21 30.27
CA PRO A 558 9.35 -6.56 30.33
C PRO A 558 8.64 -7.41 31.39
N ARG A 559 8.96 -8.71 31.41
CA ARG A 559 8.67 -9.59 32.56
C ARG A 559 9.19 -8.96 33.86
N GLY A 560 8.37 -8.99 34.91
CA GLY A 560 8.68 -8.46 36.24
C GLY A 560 7.92 -7.17 36.55
N ARG A 561 8.30 -6.49 37.64
CA ARG A 561 7.73 -5.18 38.04
C ARG A 561 8.44 -4.04 37.31
N THR A 562 7.68 -3.17 36.67
CA THR A 562 8.19 -2.00 35.95
C THR A 562 7.32 -0.77 36.25
N THR A 563 7.95 0.35 36.59
CA THR A 563 7.30 1.67 36.65
C THR A 563 7.37 2.33 35.27
N VAL A 564 6.26 2.88 34.79
CA VAL A 564 6.10 3.48 33.47
C VAL A 564 5.78 4.97 33.61
N ILE A 565 6.28 5.82 32.72
CA ILE A 565 5.77 7.18 32.50
C ILE A 565 5.29 7.31 31.06
N VAL A 566 4.08 7.80 30.86
CA VAL A 566 3.48 8.09 29.54
C VAL A 566 3.26 9.61 29.43
N PRO A 567 4.07 10.35 28.67
CA PRO A 567 3.98 11.81 28.57
C PRO A 567 2.75 12.25 27.79
N PHE A 568 2.04 13.31 28.22
CA PHE A 568 0.84 13.79 27.52
C PHE A 568 1.10 14.22 26.06
N ARG A 569 2.34 14.61 25.73
CA ARG A 569 2.76 14.91 24.34
C ARG A 569 2.75 13.70 23.39
N THR A 570 2.69 12.48 23.91
CA THR A 570 2.71 11.24 23.11
C THR A 570 1.30 10.76 22.77
N PHE A 571 0.27 11.38 23.34
CA PHE A 571 -1.11 11.03 23.05
C PHE A 571 -1.54 11.59 21.68
N SER A 572 -2.06 10.70 20.83
CA SER A 572 -2.73 11.03 19.58
C SER A 572 -4.23 10.73 19.71
N LYS A 573 -5.07 11.37 18.89
CA LYS A 573 -6.49 11.01 18.80
C LYS A 573 -6.58 9.55 18.34
N PHE A 574 -7.41 8.72 19.01
CA PHE A 574 -7.58 7.32 18.65
C PHE A 574 -8.18 7.21 17.23
N PRO A 575 -7.46 6.61 16.25
CA PRO A 575 -7.85 6.68 14.84
C PRO A 575 -8.97 5.68 14.47
N TYR A 576 -9.15 4.62 15.25
CA TYR A 576 -10.08 3.53 14.94
C TYR A 576 -11.51 3.76 15.45
N TYR A 577 -11.70 4.50 16.56
CA TYR A 577 -13.01 4.69 17.17
C TYR A 577 -13.10 5.98 17.98
N GLN A 578 -14.29 6.60 17.98
CA GLN A 578 -14.67 7.70 18.85
C GLN A 578 -16.11 7.49 19.35
N PRO A 579 -16.43 7.79 20.63
CA PRO A 579 -17.78 7.65 21.16
C PRO A 579 -18.82 8.48 20.37
N PRO A 580 -20.05 8.00 20.14
CA PRO A 580 -21.06 8.74 19.35
C PRO A 580 -21.47 10.11 19.91
N ASN A 581 -21.17 10.37 21.18
CA ASN A 581 -21.39 11.65 21.88
C ASN A 581 -20.11 12.49 22.02
N ALA A 582 -18.98 12.05 21.46
CA ALA A 582 -17.71 12.77 21.50
C ALA A 582 -17.81 14.10 20.75
N LYS A 583 -17.24 15.14 21.34
CA LYS A 583 -17.05 16.44 20.67
C LYS A 583 -15.78 16.39 19.84
N GLU A 584 -15.81 15.62 18.75
CA GLU A 584 -14.63 15.39 17.92
C GLU A 584 -14.02 16.69 17.37
N ASN A 585 -12.96 17.16 18.03
CA ASN A 585 -12.35 18.45 17.75
C ASN A 585 -10.81 18.37 17.67
N GLY A 586 -10.22 17.23 18.02
CA GLY A 586 -8.80 16.94 17.94
C GLY A 586 -7.96 17.57 19.05
N VAL A 587 -8.57 18.25 20.02
CA VAL A 587 -7.89 18.93 21.14
C VAL A 587 -8.00 18.07 22.39
N PHE A 588 -6.86 17.57 22.87
CA PHE A 588 -6.79 16.78 24.10
C PHE A 588 -7.03 17.66 25.34
N ASP A 589 -8.29 17.84 25.77
CA ASP A 589 -8.65 18.68 26.93
C ASP A 589 -8.45 17.95 28.26
N LEU A 590 -7.27 18.18 28.85
CA LEU A 590 -6.84 17.67 30.14
C LEU A 590 -7.59 18.28 31.35
N LYS A 591 -8.53 19.23 31.19
CA LYS A 591 -9.11 19.95 32.34
C LYS A 591 -10.25 19.22 33.05
N ASN A 592 -11.01 18.39 32.33
CA ASN A 592 -12.14 17.65 32.90
C ASN A 592 -12.16 16.22 32.35
N VAL A 593 -11.03 15.53 32.43
CA VAL A 593 -10.88 14.15 31.94
C VAL A 593 -12.01 13.27 32.49
N VAL A 594 -12.60 12.42 31.65
CA VAL A 594 -13.78 11.59 31.99
C VAL A 594 -13.44 10.12 32.17
N SER A 595 -12.40 9.60 31.53
CA SER A 595 -11.89 8.25 31.79
C SER A 595 -10.37 8.13 31.64
N ILE A 596 -9.82 7.08 32.26
CA ILE A 596 -8.53 6.50 31.91
C ILE A 596 -8.71 5.00 31.71
N ASP A 597 -8.10 4.46 30.67
CA ASP A 597 -8.25 3.07 30.30
C ASP A 597 -6.89 2.44 29.96
N PHE A 598 -6.71 1.17 30.27
CA PHE A 598 -5.56 0.39 29.86
C PHE A 598 -5.99 -0.71 28.89
N LYS A 599 -5.27 -0.87 27.79
CA LYS A 599 -5.50 -1.93 26.80
C LYS A 599 -4.27 -2.83 26.68
N PRO A 600 -4.40 -4.16 26.59
CA PRO A 600 -3.34 -5.00 26.05
C PRO A 600 -3.14 -4.68 24.55
N GLY A 601 -1.98 -5.06 24.00
CA GLY A 601 -1.69 -4.96 22.57
C GLY A 601 -1.12 -6.27 22.01
N GLY A 602 -1.18 -6.45 20.68
CA GLY A 602 -0.83 -7.69 19.98
C GLY A 602 -2.04 -8.44 19.43
N GLU A 603 -2.32 -8.37 18.13
CA GLU A 603 -3.46 -9.09 17.53
C GLU A 603 -3.45 -10.59 17.89
N GLY A 604 -4.60 -11.16 18.21
CA GLY A 604 -4.77 -12.59 18.53
C GLY A 604 -4.19 -13.04 19.88
N SER A 605 -3.50 -12.16 20.61
CA SER A 605 -2.82 -12.45 21.88
C SER A 605 -3.79 -12.75 23.04
N ASN A 606 -3.24 -13.36 24.10
CA ASN A 606 -3.94 -13.51 25.37
C ASN A 606 -2.96 -13.44 26.56
N GLY A 607 -3.47 -13.18 27.77
CA GLY A 607 -2.59 -13.08 28.94
C GLY A 607 -3.23 -12.49 30.19
N SER A 608 -2.37 -12.03 31.09
CA SER A 608 -2.71 -11.44 32.38
C SER A 608 -1.62 -10.48 32.85
N PHE A 609 -1.98 -9.39 33.52
CA PHE A 609 -1.04 -8.44 34.13
C PHE A 609 -1.69 -7.65 35.28
N GLU A 610 -0.88 -7.04 36.14
CA GLU A 610 -1.34 -6.23 37.27
C GLU A 610 -0.94 -4.76 37.07
N ILE A 611 -1.78 -3.82 37.50
CA ILE A 611 -1.52 -2.36 37.45
C ILE A 611 -1.77 -1.74 38.84
N ASP A 612 -0.89 -0.84 39.25
CA ASP A 612 -0.90 -0.17 40.57
C ASP A 612 -0.37 1.28 40.47
N ASN A 613 -0.56 2.09 41.52
CA ASN A 613 0.07 3.40 41.74
C ASN A 613 -0.13 4.41 40.59
N ILE A 614 -1.33 4.46 40.00
CA ILE A 614 -1.68 5.34 38.88
C ILE A 614 -1.76 6.78 39.38
N LYS A 615 -0.94 7.67 38.82
CA LYS A 615 -0.81 9.07 39.22
C LYS A 615 -0.42 9.97 38.06
N LEU A 616 -0.73 11.26 38.17
CA LEU A 616 -0.17 12.29 37.30
C LEU A 616 1.18 12.73 37.85
N THR A 617 2.14 13.02 36.97
CA THR A 617 3.48 13.41 37.38
C THR A 617 4.08 14.55 36.57
N ASN A 618 5.02 15.27 37.19
CA ASN A 618 5.95 16.18 36.51
C ASN A 618 7.37 15.59 36.38
N GLN A 619 7.57 14.35 36.81
CA GLN A 619 8.80 13.59 36.57
C GLN A 619 8.91 13.25 35.07
N ARG A 620 10.12 13.35 34.52
CA ARG A 620 10.42 13.07 33.10
C ARG A 620 11.18 11.76 32.88
N GLU A 621 11.67 11.16 33.95
CA GLU A 621 12.50 9.95 33.92
C GLU A 621 12.07 9.03 35.06
N VAL A 622 11.99 7.72 34.79
CA VAL A 622 11.86 6.68 35.81
C VAL A 622 13.25 6.24 36.22
N LYS A 623 13.52 6.10 37.52
CA LYS A 623 14.72 5.43 38.01
C LYS A 623 14.56 3.91 37.81
N ALA A 624 15.00 3.43 36.64
CA ALA A 624 14.94 2.00 36.31
C ALA A 624 15.64 1.14 37.37
N ALA A 625 15.07 -0.04 37.65
CA ALA A 625 15.72 -1.05 38.48
C ALA A 625 17.05 -1.49 37.84
N ALA A 626 18.10 -1.62 38.66
CA ALA A 626 19.45 -1.88 38.17
C ALA A 626 19.61 -3.35 37.71
N ARG A 627 19.33 -3.62 36.42
CA ARG A 627 19.63 -4.91 35.80
C ARG A 627 21.14 -5.04 35.53
N PRO A 628 21.78 -6.19 35.81
CA PRO A 628 23.19 -6.40 35.50
C PRO A 628 23.49 -6.20 34.01
N ALA A 629 24.63 -5.54 33.71
CA ALA A 629 25.08 -5.35 32.32
C ALA A 629 25.39 -6.67 31.61
N VAL A 630 25.76 -7.71 32.37
CA VAL A 630 25.94 -9.08 31.90
C VAL A 630 25.15 -10.02 32.81
N VAL A 631 24.28 -10.83 32.23
CA VAL A 631 23.49 -11.86 32.93
C VAL A 631 24.02 -13.25 32.57
N LYS A 632 24.16 -14.14 33.56
CA LYS A 632 24.64 -15.51 33.36
C LYS A 632 23.46 -16.48 33.35
N VAL A 633 23.40 -17.34 32.34
CA VAL A 633 22.33 -18.33 32.20
C VAL A 633 22.88 -19.68 31.74
N ASP A 634 22.24 -20.76 32.19
CA ASP A 634 22.45 -22.10 31.65
C ASP A 634 21.36 -22.37 30.60
N VAL A 635 21.74 -22.90 29.44
CA VAL A 635 20.83 -23.36 28.38
C VAL A 635 20.92 -24.87 28.30
N LYS A 636 19.89 -25.56 28.77
CA LYS A 636 19.83 -27.01 28.85
C LYS A 636 18.94 -27.62 27.76
N GLY A 637 19.43 -28.63 27.05
CA GLY A 637 18.59 -29.43 26.14
C GLY A 637 17.91 -30.57 26.88
N THR A 638 16.59 -30.74 26.74
CA THR A 638 15.87 -31.86 27.40
C THR A 638 15.91 -33.15 26.58
N GLY A 639 16.05 -33.03 25.26
CA GLY A 639 15.94 -34.15 24.31
C GLY A 639 14.53 -34.35 23.76
N ASP A 640 13.53 -33.65 24.28
CA ASP A 640 12.16 -33.69 23.75
C ASP A 640 12.12 -33.09 22.35
N VAL A 641 11.48 -33.78 21.40
CA VAL A 641 11.25 -33.27 20.05
C VAL A 641 9.97 -32.43 20.06
N ILE A 642 10.09 -31.16 19.69
CA ILE A 642 8.95 -30.23 19.52
C ILE A 642 8.36 -30.42 18.13
N ASN A 643 9.21 -30.32 17.11
CA ASN A 643 8.83 -30.53 15.71
C ASN A 643 9.76 -31.60 15.09
N PRO A 644 9.23 -32.74 14.62
CA PRO A 644 10.07 -33.81 14.06
C PRO A 644 10.63 -33.49 12.66
N ASN A 645 10.03 -32.56 11.92
CA ASN A 645 10.50 -32.14 10.60
C ASN A 645 9.91 -30.75 10.25
N ILE A 646 10.69 -29.70 10.51
CA ILE A 646 10.31 -28.31 10.24
C ILE A 646 10.02 -28.14 8.74
N SER A 647 8.84 -27.62 8.40
CA SER A 647 8.43 -27.45 7.01
C SER A 647 9.34 -26.49 6.25
N GLY A 648 9.67 -26.84 5.00
CA GLY A 648 10.36 -25.92 4.10
C GLY A 648 9.52 -24.71 3.70
N GLY A 649 8.19 -24.82 3.79
CA GLY A 649 7.23 -23.76 3.45
C GLY A 649 7.21 -22.58 4.41
N LEU A 650 7.76 -22.73 5.63
CA LEU A 650 7.90 -21.63 6.61
C LEU A 650 8.83 -20.52 6.13
N PHE A 651 9.76 -20.86 5.26
CA PHE A 651 10.76 -19.94 4.72
C PHE A 651 10.26 -19.38 3.39
N GLY A 652 8.98 -19.01 3.33
CA GLY A 652 8.39 -18.37 2.18
C GLY A 652 8.47 -16.85 2.27
N ILE A 653 8.19 -16.20 1.14
CA ILE A 653 8.11 -14.75 1.03
C ILE A 653 7.11 -14.38 -0.07
N ASN A 654 6.57 -13.18 -0.03
CA ASN A 654 5.77 -12.63 -1.11
C ASN A 654 6.66 -12.15 -2.28
N ALA A 655 6.01 -11.71 -3.36
CA ALA A 655 6.60 -11.02 -4.50
C ALA A 655 5.48 -10.25 -5.21
N ALA A 656 5.53 -8.93 -5.17
CA ALA A 656 4.49 -8.08 -5.74
C ALA A 656 4.50 -8.05 -7.28
N LEU A 657 3.31 -8.01 -7.90
CA LEU A 657 3.12 -7.88 -9.35
C LEU A 657 3.87 -6.68 -9.98
N TRP A 658 3.93 -5.58 -9.24
CA TRP A 658 4.51 -4.31 -9.68
C TRP A 658 6.03 -4.22 -9.45
N ASP A 659 6.67 -5.28 -8.93
CA ASP A 659 8.09 -5.24 -8.61
C ASP A 659 9.00 -5.68 -9.77
N GLY A 660 9.18 -4.79 -10.75
CA GLY A 660 10.18 -4.97 -11.81
C GLY A 660 11.64 -5.09 -11.31
N ASP A 661 11.95 -4.64 -10.09
CA ASP A 661 13.29 -4.79 -9.49
C ASP A 661 13.57 -6.22 -9.00
N MET A 662 12.56 -7.11 -8.99
CA MET A 662 12.78 -8.54 -8.80
C MET A 662 13.59 -9.14 -9.96
N LEU A 663 13.34 -8.69 -11.19
CA LEU A 663 13.94 -9.24 -12.41
C LEU A 663 15.44 -8.89 -12.53
N ASP A 664 16.15 -9.58 -13.43
CA ASP A 664 17.59 -9.43 -13.59
C ASP A 664 17.94 -8.03 -14.16
N ASN A 665 18.66 -7.21 -13.39
CA ASN A 665 19.04 -5.85 -13.78
C ASN A 665 20.57 -5.69 -13.79
N PRO A 666 21.20 -5.29 -14.91
CA PRO A 666 22.65 -5.16 -15.00
C PRO A 666 23.24 -4.05 -14.10
N LYS A 667 22.41 -3.16 -13.54
CA LYS A 667 22.84 -2.18 -12.52
C LYS A 667 23.06 -2.80 -11.15
N PHE A 668 22.43 -3.95 -10.85
CA PHE A 668 22.56 -4.59 -9.54
C PHE A 668 23.85 -5.42 -9.46
N LYS A 669 24.66 -5.13 -8.45
CA LYS A 669 25.91 -5.84 -8.14
C LYS A 669 25.70 -7.30 -7.74
N VAL A 670 24.53 -7.61 -7.19
CA VAL A 670 24.04 -8.95 -6.85
C VAL A 670 22.56 -8.94 -7.24
N GLN A 671 22.09 -9.97 -7.94
CA GLN A 671 20.71 -10.00 -8.44
C GLN A 671 19.75 -10.43 -7.34
N THR A 672 18.49 -9.98 -7.40
CA THR A 672 17.45 -10.31 -6.40
C THR A 672 17.29 -11.82 -6.26
N ARG A 673 17.33 -12.55 -7.38
CA ARG A 673 17.34 -14.01 -7.42
C ARG A 673 18.47 -14.66 -6.60
N ASP A 674 19.64 -14.02 -6.48
CA ASP A 674 20.81 -14.57 -5.79
C ASP A 674 20.64 -14.42 -4.26
N PHE A 675 20.01 -13.33 -3.82
CA PHE A 675 19.57 -13.13 -2.43
C PHE A 675 18.47 -14.12 -2.02
N VAL A 676 17.43 -14.26 -2.84
CA VAL A 676 16.35 -15.24 -2.63
C VAL A 676 16.89 -16.68 -2.58
N LYS A 677 17.82 -17.02 -3.48
CA LYS A 677 18.49 -18.31 -3.51
C LYS A 677 19.41 -18.55 -2.30
N ARG A 678 20.05 -17.50 -1.77
CA ARG A 678 20.88 -17.60 -0.55
C ARG A 678 20.04 -17.95 0.69
N ILE A 679 18.81 -17.45 0.80
CA ILE A 679 17.90 -17.84 1.88
C ILE A 679 17.36 -19.25 1.70
N ASN A 680 17.35 -19.78 0.46
CA ASN A 680 16.69 -21.05 0.11
C ASN A 680 15.20 -21.01 0.48
N HIS A 681 14.49 -20.03 -0.10
CA HIS A 681 13.06 -19.86 0.07
C HIS A 681 12.29 -21.07 -0.45
N GLY A 682 11.37 -21.60 0.37
CA GLY A 682 10.58 -22.78 0.02
C GLY A 682 9.51 -22.48 -1.02
N ILE A 683 8.80 -21.36 -0.84
CA ILE A 683 7.64 -20.92 -1.62
C ILE A 683 7.68 -19.40 -1.75
N ILE A 684 7.52 -18.88 -2.97
CA ILE A 684 7.35 -17.45 -3.26
C ILE A 684 5.88 -17.21 -3.65
N ARG A 685 5.17 -16.37 -2.92
CA ARG A 685 3.76 -16.04 -3.16
C ARG A 685 3.64 -14.86 -4.11
N TYR A 686 2.80 -14.99 -5.12
CA TYR A 686 2.67 -14.01 -6.21
C TYR A 686 1.26 -14.10 -6.83
N PRO A 687 0.65 -12.99 -7.29
CA PRO A 687 1.06 -11.60 -7.12
C PRO A 687 0.81 -11.05 -5.70
N GLY A 688 -0.02 -11.73 -4.90
CA GLY A 688 -0.31 -11.40 -3.51
C GLY A 688 -1.10 -10.10 -3.27
N GLY A 689 -1.53 -9.90 -2.02
CA GLY A 689 -2.18 -8.68 -1.55
C GLY A 689 -3.55 -8.39 -2.17
N LEU A 690 -4.16 -7.28 -1.72
CA LEU A 690 -5.52 -6.85 -2.12
C LEU A 690 -5.67 -6.64 -3.64
N ARG A 691 -4.57 -6.41 -4.35
CA ARG A 691 -4.56 -6.14 -5.79
C ARG A 691 -4.86 -7.38 -6.64
N ALA A 692 -4.51 -8.57 -6.14
CA ALA A 692 -4.77 -9.84 -6.83
C ALA A 692 -6.25 -10.05 -7.19
N ASP A 693 -7.18 -9.44 -6.45
CA ASP A 693 -8.64 -9.51 -6.67
C ASP A 693 -9.19 -8.51 -7.72
N ASP A 694 -8.33 -7.65 -8.28
CA ASP A 694 -8.61 -6.76 -9.42
C ASP A 694 -7.74 -7.08 -10.66
N ASP A 695 -6.65 -7.85 -10.53
CA ASP A 695 -5.69 -8.12 -11.62
C ASP A 695 -6.09 -9.30 -12.51
N HIS A 696 -6.11 -9.09 -13.84
CA HIS A 696 -6.39 -10.13 -14.84
C HIS A 696 -5.08 -10.69 -15.43
N TRP A 697 -4.63 -11.85 -14.96
CA TRP A 697 -3.30 -12.43 -15.29
C TRP A 697 -3.01 -12.51 -16.79
N LYS A 698 -4.04 -12.76 -17.61
CA LYS A 698 -3.92 -12.91 -19.05
C LYS A 698 -3.80 -11.56 -19.78
N GLU A 699 -4.44 -10.52 -19.26
CA GLU A 699 -4.30 -9.15 -19.79
C GLU A 699 -2.89 -8.63 -19.56
N ILE A 700 -2.36 -8.79 -18.34
CA ILE A 700 -0.97 -8.42 -18.01
C ILE A 700 0.03 -9.14 -18.93
N LEU A 701 -0.13 -10.46 -19.08
CA LEU A 701 0.70 -11.28 -19.98
C LEU A 701 0.56 -10.91 -21.46
N ASP A 702 -0.60 -10.41 -21.92
CA ASP A 702 -0.75 -9.99 -23.32
C ASP A 702 -0.22 -8.55 -23.54
N ASN A 703 -0.35 -7.67 -22.55
CA ASN A 703 0.08 -6.28 -22.62
C ASN A 703 1.61 -6.11 -22.64
N HIS A 704 2.36 -6.98 -21.93
CA HIS A 704 3.82 -6.86 -21.73
C HIS A 704 4.22 -5.44 -21.31
N ASP A 705 3.59 -4.94 -20.24
CA ASP A 705 3.80 -3.57 -19.76
C ASP A 705 4.98 -3.46 -18.78
N TRP A 706 4.84 -2.67 -17.70
CA TRP A 706 5.90 -2.46 -16.70
C TRP A 706 5.78 -3.40 -15.50
N MET A 707 4.67 -4.13 -15.39
CA MET A 707 4.43 -5.14 -14.36
C MET A 707 5.09 -6.46 -14.74
N VAL A 708 5.55 -7.21 -13.74
CA VAL A 708 6.13 -8.54 -13.98
C VAL A 708 5.02 -9.48 -14.42
N ASP A 709 5.12 -10.09 -15.60
CA ASP A 709 4.10 -11.02 -16.07
C ASP A 709 4.28 -12.46 -15.53
N THR A 710 3.30 -13.34 -15.79
CA THR A 710 3.35 -14.74 -15.36
C THR A 710 4.55 -15.50 -15.93
N ASP A 711 4.88 -15.30 -17.20
CA ASP A 711 5.98 -15.99 -17.87
C ASP A 711 7.33 -15.48 -17.39
N GLU A 712 7.48 -14.16 -17.20
CA GLU A 712 8.67 -13.55 -16.59
C GLU A 712 8.90 -14.06 -15.16
N PHE A 713 7.85 -14.08 -14.33
CA PHE A 713 7.92 -14.64 -12.98
C PHE A 713 8.35 -16.11 -13.01
N LEU A 714 7.79 -16.93 -13.91
CA LEU A 714 8.17 -18.34 -14.07
C LEU A 714 9.60 -18.54 -14.57
N GLU A 715 10.13 -17.63 -15.39
CA GLU A 715 11.54 -17.65 -15.80
C GLU A 715 12.49 -17.24 -14.67
N TRP A 716 12.11 -16.24 -13.88
CA TRP A 716 12.85 -15.82 -12.69
C TRP A 716 12.87 -16.92 -11.62
N LEU A 717 11.72 -17.55 -11.35
CA LEU A 717 11.57 -18.63 -10.37
C LEU A 717 12.49 -19.83 -10.67
N LYS A 718 12.67 -20.19 -11.96
CA LYS A 718 13.63 -21.23 -12.36
C LYS A 718 15.09 -20.90 -11.99
N LYS A 719 15.45 -19.61 -11.92
CA LYS A 719 16.82 -19.16 -11.59
C LYS A 719 17.07 -19.20 -10.07
N THR A 720 16.05 -18.93 -9.25
CA THR A 720 16.12 -19.04 -7.79
C THR A 720 16.19 -20.49 -7.34
N GLY A 721 15.37 -21.37 -7.95
CA GLY A 721 15.19 -22.77 -7.54
C GLY A 721 14.11 -22.96 -6.47
N SER A 722 13.32 -21.92 -6.18
CA SER A 722 12.17 -21.95 -5.27
C SER A 722 10.92 -22.53 -5.95
N ASN A 723 9.91 -22.91 -5.15
CA ASN A 723 8.54 -23.12 -5.64
C ASN A 723 7.75 -21.81 -5.55
N ALA A 724 6.53 -21.78 -6.10
CA ALA A 724 5.62 -20.65 -5.95
C ALA A 724 4.23 -21.05 -5.44
N MET A 725 3.52 -20.03 -4.94
CA MET A 725 2.12 -20.05 -4.53
C MET A 725 1.37 -18.94 -5.26
N PHE A 726 0.31 -19.27 -5.98
CA PHE A 726 -0.41 -18.30 -6.83
C PHE A 726 -1.76 -17.88 -6.23
N THR A 727 -1.95 -16.58 -6.04
CA THR A 727 -3.22 -15.98 -5.58
C THR A 727 -4.11 -15.66 -6.77
N VAL A 728 -5.23 -16.37 -6.93
CA VAL A 728 -6.14 -16.13 -8.06
C VAL A 728 -7.12 -14.99 -7.78
N ASN A 729 -7.42 -14.21 -8.81
CA ASN A 729 -8.44 -13.16 -8.77
C ASN A 729 -9.83 -13.75 -8.49
N PHE A 730 -10.30 -13.57 -7.26
CA PHE A 730 -11.62 -13.98 -6.78
C PHE A 730 -12.62 -12.82 -6.79
N GLY A 731 -12.16 -11.58 -6.65
CA GLY A 731 -12.95 -10.35 -6.61
C GLY A 731 -13.75 -10.09 -7.89
N SER A 732 -13.03 -9.62 -8.91
CA SER A 732 -13.51 -9.30 -10.26
C SER A 732 -13.51 -10.52 -11.20
N GLY A 733 -12.58 -11.45 -11.01
CA GLY A 733 -12.32 -12.60 -11.88
C GLY A 733 -13.36 -13.74 -11.82
N THR A 734 -13.03 -14.84 -12.49
CA THR A 734 -13.92 -16.01 -12.67
C THR A 734 -13.23 -17.35 -12.42
N GLU A 735 -14.00 -18.40 -12.10
CA GLU A 735 -13.43 -19.74 -11.93
C GLU A 735 -12.83 -20.31 -13.22
N GLN A 736 -13.30 -19.87 -14.39
CA GLN A 736 -12.74 -20.26 -15.69
C GLN A 736 -11.39 -19.57 -15.95
N GLU A 737 -11.22 -18.31 -15.52
CA GLU A 737 -9.96 -17.57 -15.61
C GLU A 737 -8.88 -18.17 -14.72
N ALA A 738 -9.24 -18.52 -13.47
CA ALA A 738 -8.34 -19.23 -12.54
C ALA A 738 -7.92 -20.60 -13.10
N ALA A 739 -8.87 -21.39 -13.63
CA ALA A 739 -8.58 -22.67 -14.26
C ALA A 739 -7.72 -22.53 -15.53
N ALA A 740 -7.91 -21.46 -16.32
CA ALA A 740 -7.06 -21.15 -17.47
C ALA A 740 -5.62 -20.82 -17.05
N TRP A 741 -5.42 -20.17 -15.90
CA TRP A 741 -4.08 -19.89 -15.37
C TRP A 741 -3.36 -21.17 -14.94
N VAL A 742 -4.06 -22.08 -14.25
CA VAL A 742 -3.55 -23.44 -13.92
C VAL A 742 -3.16 -24.19 -15.19
N LYS A 743 -3.95 -24.08 -16.27
CA LYS A 743 -3.60 -24.69 -17.56
C LYS A 743 -2.32 -24.09 -18.16
N HIS A 744 -2.24 -22.76 -18.24
CA HIS A 744 -1.08 -22.06 -18.79
C HIS A 744 0.20 -22.43 -18.03
N THR A 745 0.16 -22.35 -16.70
CA THR A 745 1.30 -22.63 -15.82
C THR A 745 1.72 -24.10 -15.81
N ASN A 746 0.80 -25.03 -15.54
CA ASN A 746 1.16 -26.43 -15.27
C ASN A 746 1.06 -27.35 -16.48
N ILE A 747 0.19 -27.07 -17.45
CA ILE A 747 0.02 -27.90 -18.64
C ILE A 747 0.87 -27.37 -19.80
N ASP A 748 0.76 -26.08 -20.10
CA ASP A 748 1.41 -25.48 -21.28
C ASP A 748 2.89 -25.15 -20.98
N LYS A 749 3.17 -24.46 -19.88
CA LYS A 749 4.53 -24.08 -19.44
C LYS A 749 5.24 -25.14 -18.58
N LYS A 750 4.50 -26.14 -18.07
CA LYS A 750 5.01 -27.26 -17.24
C LYS A 750 5.79 -26.80 -16.01
N ALA A 751 5.36 -25.71 -15.38
CA ALA A 751 6.02 -25.12 -14.22
C ALA A 751 5.81 -25.93 -12.92
N GLY A 752 4.71 -26.69 -12.81
CA GLY A 752 4.43 -27.50 -11.63
C GLY A 752 4.08 -26.69 -10.38
N ILE A 753 3.43 -25.53 -10.57
CA ILE A 753 2.97 -24.65 -9.49
C ILE A 753 1.94 -25.39 -8.67
N LYS A 754 2.33 -25.72 -7.44
CA LYS A 754 1.58 -26.65 -6.58
C LYS A 754 0.62 -25.95 -5.63
N TYR A 755 0.92 -24.74 -5.19
CA TYR A 755 0.17 -24.04 -4.14
C TYR A 755 -0.66 -22.92 -4.76
N TRP A 756 -1.94 -22.84 -4.41
CA TRP A 756 -2.87 -21.86 -4.95
C TRP A 756 -3.83 -21.34 -3.87
N GLU A 757 -4.11 -20.05 -3.90
CA GLU A 757 -5.04 -19.36 -3.00
C GLU A 757 -6.25 -18.84 -3.76
N ILE A 758 -7.40 -18.76 -3.08
CA ILE A 758 -8.65 -18.25 -3.65
C ILE A 758 -8.96 -16.86 -3.09
N GLY A 759 -8.45 -15.81 -3.77
CA GLY A 759 -8.60 -14.42 -3.37
C GLY A 759 -7.74 -13.99 -2.18
N ASN A 760 -7.86 -12.72 -1.80
CA ASN A 760 -7.13 -12.10 -0.70
C ASN A 760 -8.10 -11.35 0.23
N GLU A 761 -8.04 -11.56 1.55
CA GLU A 761 -8.67 -10.70 2.59
C GLU A 761 -10.14 -10.24 2.43
N VAL A 762 -10.98 -10.85 1.58
CA VAL A 762 -12.34 -10.33 1.33
C VAL A 762 -13.29 -10.36 2.55
N TYR A 763 -12.83 -10.92 3.67
CA TYR A 763 -13.45 -10.82 5.00
C TYR A 763 -13.35 -9.42 5.64
N GLY A 764 -12.36 -8.62 5.27
CA GLY A 764 -12.06 -7.33 5.89
C GLY A 764 -12.89 -6.20 5.30
N ASN A 765 -13.47 -5.34 6.13
CA ASN A 765 -14.31 -4.22 5.67
C ASN A 765 -13.54 -3.13 4.90
N TRP A 766 -12.21 -3.19 4.90
CA TRP A 766 -11.31 -2.42 4.04
C TRP A 766 -11.30 -2.89 2.59
N HIS A 767 -11.68 -4.15 2.31
CA HIS A 767 -11.62 -4.70 0.96
C HIS A 767 -12.77 -4.18 0.09
N PRO A 768 -12.52 -3.69 -1.16
CA PRO A 768 -13.56 -3.30 -2.12
C PRO A 768 -14.68 -4.32 -2.37
N TYR A 769 -14.45 -5.62 -2.11
CA TYR A 769 -15.43 -6.69 -2.32
C TYR A 769 -16.12 -7.20 -1.03
N TYR A 770 -15.83 -6.58 0.13
CA TYR A 770 -16.41 -6.96 1.42
C TYR A 770 -17.93 -7.01 1.41
N GLU A 771 -18.58 -5.94 0.94
CA GLU A 771 -20.05 -5.84 0.85
C GLU A 771 -20.66 -6.94 -0.04
N LYS A 772 -19.89 -7.50 -0.98
CA LYS A 772 -20.34 -8.49 -1.96
C LYS A 772 -20.08 -9.94 -1.52
N TYR A 773 -18.95 -10.22 -0.86
CA TYR A 773 -18.53 -11.59 -0.54
C TYR A 773 -18.12 -11.81 0.93
N GLY A 774 -17.87 -10.75 1.70
CA GLY A 774 -17.36 -10.81 3.08
C GLY A 774 -18.42 -10.63 4.17
N LYS A 775 -19.37 -9.72 3.95
CA LYS A 775 -20.31 -9.20 4.96
C LYS A 775 -21.21 -10.23 5.64
N ASP A 776 -21.43 -11.38 5.02
CA ASP A 776 -22.24 -12.48 5.58
C ASP A 776 -21.47 -13.40 6.53
N GLY A 777 -20.19 -13.10 6.79
CA GLY A 777 -19.32 -13.95 7.60
C GLY A 777 -18.87 -15.21 6.86
N GLY A 778 -18.75 -15.18 5.53
CA GLY A 778 -17.98 -16.15 4.75
C GLY A 778 -18.77 -17.25 4.05
N THR A 779 -20.11 -17.28 4.15
CA THR A 779 -20.91 -18.32 3.48
C THR A 779 -20.98 -18.08 1.97
N ILE A 780 -21.11 -16.83 1.53
CA ILE A 780 -21.05 -16.42 0.11
C ILE A 780 -19.64 -16.68 -0.43
N TYR A 781 -18.60 -16.31 0.31
CA TYR A 781 -17.21 -16.62 -0.06
C TYR A 781 -17.00 -18.12 -0.28
N GLY A 782 -17.32 -18.96 0.71
CA GLY A 782 -17.11 -20.42 0.63
C GLY A 782 -17.81 -21.07 -0.57
N LYS A 783 -19.08 -20.68 -0.83
CA LYS A 783 -19.86 -21.17 -1.99
C LYS A 783 -19.28 -20.77 -3.34
N ARG A 784 -18.65 -19.59 -3.45
CA ARG A 784 -17.95 -19.16 -4.67
C ARG A 784 -16.58 -19.85 -4.76
N ALA A 785 -15.84 -19.94 -3.66
CA ALA A 785 -14.53 -20.58 -3.60
C ALA A 785 -14.58 -22.07 -3.99
N ARG A 786 -15.64 -22.80 -3.61
CA ARG A 786 -15.90 -24.16 -4.09
C ARG A 786 -15.77 -24.28 -5.61
N LYS A 787 -16.40 -23.37 -6.36
CA LYS A 787 -16.42 -23.42 -7.84
C LYS A 787 -15.04 -23.19 -8.44
N PHE A 788 -14.24 -22.30 -7.84
CA PHE A 788 -12.84 -22.08 -8.22
C PHE A 788 -12.01 -23.34 -7.99
N ILE A 789 -12.08 -23.95 -6.80
CA ILE A 789 -11.36 -25.18 -6.47
C ILE A 789 -11.72 -26.32 -7.44
N GLU A 790 -13.01 -26.53 -7.70
CA GLU A 790 -13.51 -27.54 -8.65
C GLU A 790 -13.00 -27.31 -10.08
N ALA A 791 -13.07 -26.07 -10.57
CA ALA A 791 -12.62 -25.71 -11.92
C ALA A 791 -11.09 -25.88 -12.08
N MET A 792 -10.32 -25.45 -11.08
CA MET A 792 -8.85 -25.55 -11.07
C MET A 792 -8.37 -27.00 -10.96
N LYS A 793 -8.90 -27.78 -10.00
CA LYS A 793 -8.52 -29.20 -9.82
C LYS A 793 -8.98 -30.11 -10.97
N LYS A 794 -9.96 -29.67 -11.78
CA LYS A 794 -10.33 -30.35 -13.03
C LYS A 794 -9.25 -30.22 -14.12
N VAL A 795 -8.44 -29.15 -14.09
CA VAL A 795 -7.31 -28.96 -15.02
C VAL A 795 -6.08 -29.71 -14.52
N ASP A 796 -5.74 -29.55 -13.25
CA ASP A 796 -4.63 -30.25 -12.60
C ASP A 796 -5.04 -30.73 -11.19
N PRO A 797 -5.33 -32.03 -11.00
CA PRO A 797 -5.75 -32.56 -9.70
C PRO A 797 -4.59 -32.70 -8.71
N THR A 798 -3.35 -32.35 -9.09
CA THR A 798 -2.17 -32.47 -8.21
C THR A 798 -1.88 -31.21 -7.39
N ILE A 799 -2.54 -30.09 -7.72
CA ILE A 799 -2.43 -28.82 -6.99
C ILE A 799 -3.09 -28.91 -5.60
N LYS A 800 -2.58 -28.10 -4.68
CA LYS A 800 -3.20 -27.76 -3.41
C LYS A 800 -3.85 -26.39 -3.51
N VAL A 801 -5.10 -26.30 -3.06
CA VAL A 801 -5.87 -25.06 -3.06
C VAL A 801 -6.33 -24.75 -1.63
N ALA A 802 -5.97 -23.59 -1.12
CA ALA A 802 -6.40 -23.10 0.19
C ALA A 802 -7.42 -21.97 0.07
N VAL A 803 -8.19 -21.79 1.14
CA VAL A 803 -9.32 -20.85 1.22
C VAL A 803 -9.09 -19.83 2.34
N LEU A 804 -9.60 -18.61 2.16
CA LEU A 804 -9.45 -17.53 3.14
C LEU A 804 -10.07 -17.88 4.48
N GLY A 805 -9.27 -17.65 5.53
CA GLY A 805 -9.63 -17.74 6.93
C GLY A 805 -9.19 -16.49 7.69
N VAL A 806 -9.42 -16.51 8.99
CA VAL A 806 -9.04 -15.48 9.97
C VAL A 806 -8.43 -16.15 11.20
N LEU A 807 -7.71 -15.41 12.05
CA LEU A 807 -7.06 -15.97 13.25
C LEU A 807 -8.05 -16.59 14.26
N ASP A 808 -9.26 -16.05 14.36
CA ASP A 808 -10.37 -16.62 15.12
C ASP A 808 -11.74 -16.11 14.62
N GLY A 809 -12.79 -16.90 14.85
CA GLY A 809 -14.19 -16.52 14.62
C GLY A 809 -14.96 -17.34 13.59
N GLN A 810 -16.26 -17.04 13.50
CA GLN A 810 -17.25 -17.82 12.74
C GLN A 810 -16.96 -17.94 11.23
N TRP A 811 -16.23 -16.98 10.65
CA TRP A 811 -15.81 -17.00 9.25
C TRP A 811 -15.24 -18.35 8.85
N ASN A 812 -14.28 -18.86 9.62
CA ASN A 812 -13.59 -20.12 9.36
C ASN A 812 -14.54 -21.32 9.29
N ASP A 813 -15.52 -21.38 10.21
CA ASP A 813 -16.52 -22.45 10.24
C ASP A 813 -17.48 -22.38 9.04
N ASN A 814 -17.90 -21.17 8.65
CA ASN A 814 -18.78 -20.97 7.49
C ASN A 814 -18.05 -21.34 6.17
N VAL A 815 -16.80 -20.92 6.02
CA VAL A 815 -15.98 -21.25 4.83
C VAL A 815 -15.70 -22.75 4.75
N LEU A 816 -15.22 -23.37 5.83
CA LEU A 816 -14.88 -24.79 5.82
C LEU A 816 -16.10 -25.71 5.70
N LYS A 817 -17.27 -25.31 6.20
CA LYS A 817 -18.54 -26.01 5.93
C LYS A 817 -18.85 -26.11 4.43
N GLU A 818 -18.53 -25.07 3.68
CA GLU A 818 -18.81 -24.96 2.23
C GLU A 818 -17.62 -25.36 1.35
N THR A 819 -16.47 -25.76 1.92
CA THR A 819 -15.23 -26.05 1.14
C THR A 819 -14.36 -27.21 1.64
N GLY A 820 -14.54 -27.67 2.89
CA GLY A 820 -13.56 -28.52 3.56
C GLY A 820 -13.41 -29.93 2.99
N ASP A 821 -14.42 -30.46 2.31
CA ASP A 821 -14.29 -31.69 1.53
C ASP A 821 -13.17 -31.60 0.46
N ILE A 822 -13.12 -30.50 -0.28
CA ILE A 822 -12.24 -30.34 -1.46
C ILE A 822 -11.02 -29.44 -1.26
N ALA A 823 -11.02 -28.53 -0.28
CA ALA A 823 -9.88 -27.67 0.04
C ALA A 823 -8.73 -28.46 0.68
N ASP A 824 -7.50 -27.97 0.55
CA ASP A 824 -6.28 -28.59 1.11
C ASP A 824 -5.69 -27.81 2.29
N GLY A 825 -6.06 -26.54 2.45
CA GLY A 825 -5.54 -25.66 3.49
C GLY A 825 -6.47 -24.50 3.81
N ILE A 826 -6.17 -23.80 4.90
CA ILE A 826 -6.77 -22.51 5.25
C ILE A 826 -5.68 -21.44 5.33
N ILE A 827 -5.99 -20.29 4.74
CA ILE A 827 -5.13 -19.12 4.64
C ILE A 827 -5.43 -18.21 5.83
N VAL A 828 -4.41 -17.74 6.53
CA VAL A 828 -4.54 -16.72 7.57
C VAL A 828 -3.45 -15.67 7.40
N HIS A 829 -3.73 -14.43 7.79
CA HIS A 829 -2.74 -13.36 7.87
C HIS A 829 -2.57 -12.95 9.34
N HIS A 830 -1.41 -12.40 9.71
CA HIS A 830 -1.19 -11.86 11.05
C HIS A 830 -0.14 -10.74 11.04
N TYR A 831 -0.56 -9.56 11.48
CA TYR A 831 0.30 -8.43 11.74
C TYR A 831 0.07 -8.01 13.20
N PRO A 832 1.05 -8.18 14.11
CA PRO A 832 0.80 -8.06 15.55
C PRO A 832 0.64 -6.62 16.04
N GLN A 833 0.77 -5.62 15.15
CA GLN A 833 0.60 -4.21 15.47
C GLN A 833 -0.20 -3.54 14.36
N HIS A 834 -0.94 -2.51 14.72
CA HIS A 834 -1.62 -1.64 13.78
C HIS A 834 -0.82 -0.36 13.53
N PHE A 835 -1.01 0.26 12.37
CA PHE A 835 -0.47 1.59 12.07
C PHE A 835 -0.79 2.60 13.19
N GLY A 836 0.24 3.31 13.67
CA GLY A 836 0.16 4.26 14.77
C GLY A 836 0.33 3.64 16.15
N GLU A 837 0.44 2.30 16.23
CA GLU A 837 0.60 1.55 17.49
C GLU A 837 1.97 0.85 17.62
N GLU A 838 2.85 1.03 16.62
CA GLU A 838 4.16 0.37 16.59
C GLU A 838 5.04 0.71 17.80
N ASN A 839 5.49 -0.32 18.51
CA ASN A 839 6.44 -0.20 19.62
C ASN A 839 7.27 -1.47 19.80
N ASP A 840 8.54 -1.33 20.18
CA ASP A 840 9.47 -2.48 20.22
C ASP A 840 9.04 -3.59 21.19
N PHE A 841 8.26 -3.25 22.21
CA PHE A 841 7.84 -4.21 23.24
C PHE A 841 6.74 -5.13 22.70
N ALA A 842 5.69 -4.58 22.07
CA ALA A 842 4.63 -5.33 21.41
C ALA A 842 5.19 -6.29 20.36
N MET A 843 5.95 -5.74 19.40
CA MET A 843 6.59 -6.50 18.34
C MET A 843 7.45 -7.64 18.89
N LEU A 844 8.24 -7.41 19.94
CA LEU A 844 9.13 -8.44 20.49
C LEU A 844 8.45 -9.42 21.46
N SER A 845 7.21 -9.19 21.90
CA SER A 845 6.36 -10.25 22.48
C SER A 845 5.70 -11.15 21.44
N ALA A 846 5.25 -10.59 20.33
CA ALA A 846 4.33 -11.22 19.38
C ALA A 846 4.70 -12.65 18.91
N PRO A 847 5.97 -13.03 18.71
CA PRO A 847 6.31 -14.41 18.37
C PRO A 847 5.78 -15.45 19.38
N GLN A 848 5.76 -15.13 20.69
CA GLN A 848 5.24 -16.06 21.70
C GLN A 848 3.70 -16.10 21.76
N ASP A 849 3.01 -15.10 21.19
CA ASP A 849 1.55 -15.11 21.02
C ASP A 849 1.08 -16.09 19.93
N LEU A 850 2.00 -16.63 19.12
CA LEU A 850 1.67 -17.71 18.19
C LEU A 850 1.17 -18.97 18.90
N VAL A 851 1.60 -19.26 20.14
CA VAL A 851 1.16 -20.45 20.89
C VAL A 851 -0.37 -20.50 21.07
N PRO A 852 -1.05 -19.49 21.66
CA PRO A 852 -2.51 -19.50 21.73
C PRO A 852 -3.20 -19.41 20.36
N ILE A 853 -2.65 -18.62 19.41
CA ILE A 853 -3.22 -18.47 18.06
C ILE A 853 -3.26 -19.83 17.33
N TYR A 854 -2.12 -20.51 17.22
CA TYR A 854 -2.05 -21.81 16.55
C TYR A 854 -2.73 -22.93 17.35
N SER A 855 -2.82 -22.84 18.68
CA SER A 855 -3.68 -23.73 19.46
C SER A 855 -5.16 -23.66 19.06
N ARG A 856 -5.67 -22.47 18.69
CA ARG A 856 -7.04 -22.32 18.14
C ARG A 856 -7.13 -22.86 16.71
N LEU A 857 -6.20 -22.46 15.83
CA LEU A 857 -6.19 -22.87 14.43
C LEU A 857 -6.04 -24.39 14.24
N HIS A 858 -5.20 -25.06 15.02
CA HIS A 858 -5.09 -26.52 14.97
C HIS A 858 -6.38 -27.22 15.39
N LYS A 859 -7.07 -26.75 16.44
CA LYS A 859 -8.37 -27.31 16.87
C LYS A 859 -9.44 -27.16 15.78
N LEU A 860 -9.48 -26.00 15.12
CA LEU A 860 -10.36 -25.76 13.97
C LEU A 860 -10.07 -26.75 12.84
N VAL A 861 -8.80 -26.88 12.45
CA VAL A 861 -8.39 -27.79 11.38
C VAL A 861 -8.68 -29.26 11.74
N ASP A 862 -8.41 -29.68 12.98
CA ASP A 862 -8.67 -31.05 13.45
C ASP A 862 -10.18 -31.36 13.44
N LYS A 863 -11.01 -30.41 13.91
CA LYS A 863 -12.48 -30.48 13.85
C LYS A 863 -12.97 -30.74 12.43
N TRP A 864 -12.54 -29.95 11.45
CA TRP A 864 -13.01 -30.08 10.07
C TRP A 864 -12.39 -31.25 9.32
N THR A 865 -11.12 -31.60 9.59
CA THR A 865 -10.45 -32.79 9.01
C THR A 865 -11.24 -34.04 9.40
N LYS A 866 -11.63 -34.14 10.67
CA LYS A 866 -12.46 -35.22 11.19
C LYS A 866 -13.89 -35.18 10.64
N HIS A 867 -14.50 -34.00 10.52
CA HIS A 867 -15.87 -33.85 9.99
C HIS A 867 -16.01 -34.42 8.57
N PHE A 868 -15.04 -34.14 7.69
CA PHE A 868 -15.02 -34.63 6.31
C PHE A 868 -14.29 -35.97 6.12
N ASN A 869 -13.82 -36.60 7.21
CA ASN A 869 -13.07 -37.86 7.19
C ASN A 869 -11.91 -37.87 6.16
N LYS A 870 -11.09 -36.81 6.16
CA LYS A 870 -9.96 -36.68 5.22
C LYS A 870 -8.74 -37.49 5.70
N ASP A 871 -8.10 -38.22 4.79
CA ASP A 871 -6.83 -38.92 5.05
C ASP A 871 -5.66 -37.97 5.34
N LYS A 872 -5.79 -36.70 4.97
CA LYS A 872 -4.81 -35.63 5.20
C LYS A 872 -5.48 -34.48 5.94
N LYS A 873 -4.82 -34.03 7.02
CA LYS A 873 -5.15 -32.78 7.72
C LYS A 873 -5.05 -31.60 6.75
N PHE A 874 -5.91 -30.59 6.90
CA PHE A 874 -5.70 -29.33 6.17
C PHE A 874 -4.40 -28.68 6.62
N GLU A 875 -3.74 -28.02 5.68
CA GLU A 875 -2.56 -27.23 5.99
C GLU A 875 -2.92 -25.84 6.54
N LEU A 876 -2.07 -25.30 7.40
CA LEU A 876 -2.13 -23.91 7.87
C LEU A 876 -1.13 -23.06 7.09
N TRP A 877 -1.63 -22.08 6.32
CA TRP A 877 -0.81 -21.20 5.49
C TRP A 877 -0.89 -19.77 6.04
N LEU A 878 0.22 -19.26 6.57
CA LEU A 878 0.37 -17.87 7.04
C LEU A 878 0.96 -16.99 5.93
N THR A 879 0.12 -16.54 5.01
CA THR A 879 0.55 -16.07 3.69
C THR A 879 0.93 -14.60 3.63
N GLU A 880 0.58 -13.85 4.68
CA GLU A 880 1.03 -12.49 4.92
C GLU A 880 1.37 -12.33 6.41
N TRP A 881 2.61 -11.93 6.68
CA TRP A 881 3.05 -11.48 8.01
C TRP A 881 4.27 -10.55 7.92
N ASN A 882 4.26 -9.51 8.76
CA ASN A 882 5.39 -8.69 9.17
C ASN A 882 5.03 -8.05 10.53
N SER A 883 5.72 -7.00 10.99
CA SER A 883 5.49 -6.41 12.31
C SER A 883 4.26 -5.50 12.41
N VAL A 884 3.75 -4.95 11.30
CA VAL A 884 2.64 -3.97 11.27
C VAL A 884 1.83 -4.09 9.98
N ASP A 885 0.52 -3.84 10.04
CA ASP A 885 -0.47 -4.09 8.98
C ASP A 885 -0.39 -3.18 7.74
N PHE A 886 -0.25 -1.86 7.91
CA PHE A 886 -0.04 -0.90 6.81
C PHE A 886 0.80 0.32 7.23
N ASN A 887 1.19 1.16 6.26
CA ASN A 887 1.98 2.40 6.43
C ASN A 887 3.15 2.27 7.45
N PRO A 888 4.07 1.32 7.25
CA PRO A 888 5.06 0.96 8.26
C PRO A 888 5.96 2.11 8.67
N GLY A 889 6.07 2.35 9.98
CA GLY A 889 7.11 3.20 10.56
C GLY A 889 8.52 2.58 10.49
N PRO A 890 9.56 3.36 10.84
CA PRO A 890 10.97 2.99 10.69
C PRO A 890 11.42 1.79 11.57
N GLN A 891 10.55 1.29 12.45
CA GLN A 891 10.76 0.04 13.17
C GLN A 891 11.00 -1.13 12.22
N THR A 892 10.26 -1.20 11.09
CA THR A 892 10.33 -2.29 10.11
C THR A 892 11.72 -2.49 9.48
N ILE A 893 12.50 -1.41 9.35
CA ILE A 893 13.84 -1.43 8.76
C ILE A 893 14.97 -1.53 9.79
N ALA A 894 14.64 -1.50 11.10
CA ALA A 894 15.59 -1.55 12.20
C ALA A 894 16.04 -2.99 12.55
N LEU A 895 17.09 -3.11 13.37
CA LEU A 895 17.54 -4.40 13.89
C LEU A 895 16.45 -5.11 14.70
N GLU A 896 15.63 -4.36 15.43
CA GLU A 896 14.53 -4.87 16.23
C GLU A 896 13.52 -5.69 15.41
N ASN A 897 13.16 -5.28 14.18
CA ASN A 897 12.35 -6.10 13.30
C ASN A 897 13.09 -7.38 12.85
N GLY A 898 14.41 -7.32 12.69
CA GLY A 898 15.23 -8.52 12.50
C GLY A 898 15.12 -9.52 13.67
N LEU A 899 15.16 -9.04 14.92
CA LEU A 899 14.95 -9.88 16.11
C LEU A 899 13.56 -10.53 16.10
N PHE A 900 12.53 -9.78 15.72
CA PHE A 900 11.16 -10.28 15.53
C PHE A 900 11.11 -11.37 14.45
N VAL A 901 11.57 -11.09 13.23
CA VAL A 901 11.54 -12.02 12.08
C VAL A 901 12.15 -13.38 12.42
N ALA A 902 13.32 -13.41 13.06
CA ALA A 902 13.97 -14.68 13.40
C ALA A 902 13.25 -15.45 14.52
N ASP A 903 12.69 -14.75 15.50
CA ASP A 903 11.96 -15.38 16.61
C ASP A 903 10.59 -15.86 16.17
N TYR A 904 9.93 -15.11 15.29
CA TYR A 904 8.65 -15.44 14.69
C TYR A 904 8.75 -16.69 13.81
N LEU A 905 9.75 -16.77 12.92
CA LEU A 905 10.06 -18.00 12.16
C LEU A 905 10.31 -19.21 13.06
N ALA A 906 11.01 -19.01 14.19
CA ALA A 906 11.29 -20.08 15.14
C ALA A 906 10.05 -20.54 15.93
N MET A 907 9.13 -19.62 16.20
CA MET A 907 7.83 -19.92 16.81
C MET A 907 6.86 -20.56 15.82
N LEU A 908 6.86 -20.18 14.54
CA LEU A 908 6.12 -20.92 13.48
C LEU A 908 6.64 -22.36 13.31
N ALA A 909 7.95 -22.57 13.47
CA ALA A 909 8.54 -23.92 13.50
C ALA A 909 8.14 -24.71 14.77
N THR A 910 7.99 -24.01 15.90
CA THR A 910 7.52 -24.57 17.19
C THR A 910 6.06 -25.01 17.10
N GLU A 911 5.19 -24.17 16.54
CA GLU A 911 3.76 -24.42 16.34
C GLU A 911 3.46 -25.28 15.10
N ASN A 912 4.47 -25.88 14.46
CA ASN A 912 4.30 -26.79 13.32
C ASN A 912 3.37 -26.25 12.21
N VAL A 913 3.65 -25.02 11.75
CA VAL A 913 2.94 -24.40 10.63
C VAL A 913 3.46 -24.97 9.30
N ASP A 914 2.58 -25.12 8.29
CA ASP A 914 2.94 -25.75 7.02
C ASP A 914 3.64 -24.77 6.08
N ASN A 915 3.07 -23.58 5.90
CA ASN A 915 3.59 -22.53 5.02
C ASN A 915 3.53 -21.17 5.73
N ALA A 916 4.56 -20.34 5.54
CA ALA A 916 4.54 -18.95 5.98
C ALA A 916 5.28 -18.06 4.97
N GLN A 917 4.69 -16.93 4.59
CA GLN A 917 5.21 -16.01 3.59
C GLN A 917 5.33 -14.62 4.20
N TYR A 918 6.58 -14.20 4.43
CA TYR A 918 6.88 -12.86 4.90
C TYR A 918 6.53 -11.82 3.83
N TRP A 919 6.09 -10.64 4.26
CA TRP A 919 5.84 -9.50 3.37
C TRP A 919 6.97 -8.48 3.58
N ASP A 920 7.89 -8.21 2.64
CA ASP A 920 8.01 -8.72 1.26
C ASP A 920 9.50 -8.78 0.78
N ILE A 921 9.78 -9.27 -0.44
CA ILE A 921 11.11 -9.21 -1.08
C ILE A 921 11.56 -7.75 -1.22
N HIS A 922 10.71 -6.94 -1.86
CA HIS A 922 10.91 -5.53 -2.09
C HIS A 922 9.59 -4.84 -1.78
N ASN A 923 9.64 -3.68 -1.13
CA ASN A 923 8.51 -2.78 -1.09
C ASN A 923 9.07 -1.33 -1.08
N ASP A 924 8.21 -0.32 -1.03
CA ASP A 924 8.63 1.08 -1.09
C ASP A 924 8.63 1.73 0.28
N ILE A 925 9.67 2.53 0.55
CA ILE A 925 9.74 3.39 1.74
C ILE A 925 8.52 4.30 1.79
N THR A 926 7.72 4.18 2.85
CA THR A 926 6.52 4.99 3.02
C THR A 926 6.85 6.38 3.59
N PRO A 927 5.91 7.34 3.56
CA PRO A 927 6.09 8.67 4.17
C PRO A 927 6.43 8.62 5.67
N GLU A 928 6.03 7.54 6.36
CA GLU A 928 6.31 7.25 7.77
C GLU A 928 7.77 6.83 8.00
N GLY A 929 8.47 6.40 6.94
CA GLY A 929 9.90 6.11 6.94
C GLY A 929 10.29 4.64 7.13
N GLY A 930 9.32 3.72 7.16
CA GLY A 930 9.56 2.27 7.11
C GLY A 930 9.35 1.67 5.74
N ASP A 931 9.64 0.38 5.63
CA ASP A 931 9.50 -0.46 4.45
C ASP A 931 9.39 -1.93 4.87
N TYR A 932 8.50 -2.67 4.21
CA TYR A 932 8.35 -4.11 4.38
C TYR A 932 9.41 -4.95 3.66
N GLY A 933 10.00 -4.42 2.59
CA GLY A 933 11.04 -5.07 1.80
C GLY A 933 12.25 -5.44 2.63
N TYR A 934 12.63 -6.72 2.64
CA TYR A 934 13.90 -7.14 3.28
C TYR A 934 15.15 -6.73 2.47
N LEU A 935 14.96 -6.30 1.22
CA LEU A 935 15.93 -5.71 0.30
C LEU A 935 15.41 -4.33 -0.11
N THR A 936 16.30 -3.39 -0.36
CA THR A 936 15.94 -2.06 -0.88
C THR A 936 15.58 -2.08 -2.37
N ARG A 937 14.58 -1.28 -2.77
CA ARG A 937 14.27 -1.06 -4.21
C ARG A 937 15.25 -0.12 -4.89
N SER A 938 15.19 -0.06 -6.22
CA SER A 938 15.94 0.93 -7.03
C SER A 938 15.53 2.38 -6.76
N ALA A 939 14.49 2.62 -5.96
CA ALA A 939 14.07 3.91 -5.42
C ALA A 939 15.06 4.51 -4.41
N GLU A 940 15.82 3.69 -3.69
CA GLU A 940 16.67 4.11 -2.56
C GLU A 940 18.14 4.35 -2.92
N ASP A 941 18.89 5.00 -2.01
CA ASP A 941 20.31 5.34 -2.14
C ASP A 941 21.25 4.14 -2.37
N CYS A 942 20.76 2.92 -2.10
CA CYS A 942 21.48 1.66 -2.19
C CYS A 942 20.55 0.68 -2.90
N MET A 943 20.96 0.12 -4.04
CA MET A 943 20.09 -0.79 -4.82
C MET A 943 20.24 -2.23 -4.34
N ASN A 944 19.12 -2.91 -4.06
CA ASN A 944 19.08 -4.33 -3.69
C ASN A 944 20.00 -4.65 -2.49
N CYS A 945 19.95 -3.77 -1.49
CA CYS A 945 20.81 -3.78 -0.31
C CYS A 945 20.07 -4.45 0.86
N PRO A 946 20.61 -5.53 1.45
CA PRO A 946 19.88 -6.26 2.48
C PRO A 946 19.73 -5.53 3.81
N ARG A 947 18.49 -5.39 4.25
CA ARG A 947 18.08 -4.86 5.56
C ARG A 947 18.39 -5.85 6.69
N PRO A 948 18.32 -5.46 7.98
CA PRO A 948 18.48 -6.39 9.10
C PRO A 948 17.53 -7.59 9.06
N SER A 949 16.29 -7.40 8.57
CA SER A 949 15.29 -8.46 8.37
C SER A 949 15.77 -9.56 7.41
N PHE A 950 16.45 -9.23 6.29
CA PHE A 950 17.00 -10.24 5.38
C PHE A 950 18.04 -11.13 6.08
N TRP A 951 18.98 -10.52 6.81
CA TRP A 951 20.03 -11.29 7.50
C TRP A 951 19.46 -12.13 8.65
N ALA A 952 18.44 -11.62 9.33
CA ALA A 952 17.70 -12.37 10.34
C ALA A 952 16.97 -13.58 9.75
N PHE A 953 16.24 -13.38 8.65
CA PHE A 953 15.55 -14.43 7.91
C PHE A 953 16.56 -15.48 7.39
N GLN A 954 17.70 -15.05 6.85
CA GLN A 954 18.79 -15.91 6.41
C GLN A 954 19.35 -16.77 7.54
N MET A 955 19.65 -16.17 8.70
CA MET A 955 20.14 -16.90 9.88
C MET A 955 19.10 -17.86 10.46
N ALA A 956 17.82 -17.48 10.46
CA ALA A 956 16.72 -18.34 10.87
C ALA A 956 16.56 -19.53 9.90
N SER A 957 16.59 -19.29 8.58
CA SER A 957 16.52 -20.32 7.53
C SER A 957 17.68 -21.32 7.57
N ASP A 958 18.90 -20.85 7.89
CA ASP A 958 20.09 -21.71 8.06
C ASP A 958 20.01 -22.59 9.31
N ALA A 959 19.30 -22.14 10.35
CA ALA A 959 19.19 -22.79 11.65
C ALA A 959 17.99 -23.74 11.74
N LEU A 960 16.82 -23.29 11.33
CA LEU A 960 15.53 -23.92 11.60
C LEU A 960 15.18 -25.01 10.57
N ARG A 961 16.05 -26.01 10.44
CA ARG A 961 15.88 -27.16 9.51
C ARG A 961 16.05 -28.48 10.25
N GLY A 962 15.49 -29.56 9.70
CA GLY A 962 15.48 -30.87 10.36
C GLY A 962 14.46 -30.91 11.50
N LYS A 963 14.83 -31.49 12.64
CA LYS A 963 13.96 -31.52 13.83
C LYS A 963 14.30 -30.40 14.81
N LEU A 964 13.28 -29.83 15.44
CA LEU A 964 13.36 -28.88 16.57
C LEU A 964 13.27 -29.64 17.89
N LEU A 965 14.17 -29.35 18.82
CA LEU A 965 14.19 -29.95 20.16
C LEU A 965 14.08 -28.88 21.24
N LYS A 966 13.52 -29.27 22.38
CA LYS A 966 13.25 -28.38 23.51
C LYS A 966 14.52 -28.02 24.28
N THR A 967 14.67 -26.74 24.54
CA THR A 967 15.62 -26.17 25.49
C THR A 967 14.90 -25.56 26.70
N VAL A 968 15.64 -25.40 27.79
CA VAL A 968 15.21 -24.70 29.01
C VAL A 968 16.33 -23.75 29.42
N ILE A 969 15.98 -22.52 29.76
CA ILE A 969 16.90 -21.49 30.22
C ILE A 969 16.75 -21.36 31.74
N THR A 970 17.86 -21.37 32.48
CA THR A 970 17.89 -21.11 33.93
C THR A 970 18.97 -20.09 34.29
N GLY A 971 18.84 -19.47 35.48
CA GLY A 971 19.79 -18.45 35.97
C GLY A 971 19.25 -17.02 35.96
N ASP A 972 18.30 -16.72 35.07
CA ASP A 972 17.55 -15.46 35.04
C ASP A 972 16.04 -15.74 34.97
N LYS A 973 15.27 -15.23 35.95
CA LYS A 973 13.81 -15.36 35.98
C LYS A 973 13.13 -14.34 35.06
N GLU A 974 13.77 -13.20 34.83
CA GLU A 974 13.29 -12.15 33.95
C GLU A 974 13.89 -12.29 32.54
N SER A 975 14.30 -13.51 32.15
CA SER A 975 15.09 -13.73 30.94
C SER A 975 14.38 -13.21 29.69
N LEU A 976 15.11 -12.35 28.95
CA LEU A 976 14.69 -11.74 27.68
C LEU A 976 15.44 -12.36 26.49
N ILE A 977 15.87 -13.62 26.62
CA ILE A 977 16.41 -14.40 25.50
C ILE A 977 15.48 -15.57 25.15
N THR A 978 15.39 -15.88 23.87
CA THR A 978 14.82 -17.13 23.36
C THR A 978 15.93 -17.99 22.74
N THR A 979 15.76 -19.30 22.75
CA THR A 979 16.72 -20.25 22.19
C THR A 979 16.00 -21.38 21.47
N TYR A 980 16.49 -21.78 20.30
CA TYR A 980 15.91 -22.83 19.47
C TYR A 980 17.01 -23.79 19.02
N TYR A 981 16.91 -25.05 19.44
CA TYR A 981 17.91 -26.08 19.16
C TYR A 981 17.41 -27.03 18.07
N THR A 982 18.16 -27.19 16.99
CA THR A 982 17.81 -28.08 15.88
C THR A 982 18.91 -29.08 15.55
N GLU A 983 18.49 -30.23 15.01
CA GLU A 983 19.38 -31.24 14.42
C GLU A 983 18.95 -31.53 12.98
N ASN A 984 19.84 -31.27 12.03
CA ASN A 984 19.67 -31.56 10.61
C ASN A 984 20.81 -32.47 10.12
N GLY A 985 20.59 -33.77 10.17
CA GLY A 985 21.63 -34.77 9.91
C GLY A 985 22.77 -34.67 10.94
N LYS A 986 23.96 -34.26 10.50
CA LYS A 986 25.11 -34.01 11.39
C LYS A 986 25.12 -32.59 11.97
N LYS A 987 24.55 -31.61 11.25
CA LYS A 987 24.53 -30.20 11.63
C LYS A 987 23.62 -30.02 12.85
N LYS A 988 24.19 -29.44 13.90
CA LYS A 988 23.48 -29.00 15.11
C LYS A 988 23.51 -27.48 15.16
N SER A 989 22.35 -26.85 15.31
CA SER A 989 22.24 -25.39 15.37
C SER A 989 21.53 -24.97 16.65
N LEU A 990 22.07 -23.97 17.35
CA LEU A 990 21.39 -23.23 18.41
C LEU A 990 21.23 -21.78 17.94
N LEU A 991 20.01 -21.39 17.60
CA LEU A 991 19.64 -20.01 17.34
C LEU A 991 19.29 -19.35 18.68
N VAL A 992 19.94 -18.24 19.00
CA VAL A 992 19.74 -17.45 20.22
C VAL A 992 19.32 -16.04 19.82
N ILE A 993 18.27 -15.52 20.44
CA ILE A 993 17.76 -14.18 20.16
C ILE A 993 17.72 -13.42 21.48
N ASN A 994 18.63 -12.46 21.64
CA ASN A 994 18.65 -11.61 22.82
C ASN A 994 17.83 -10.34 22.57
N LYS A 995 16.62 -10.33 23.12
CA LYS A 995 15.68 -9.21 23.02
C LYS A 995 16.00 -8.09 24.02
N SER A 996 16.89 -8.30 24.99
CA SER A 996 17.22 -7.29 26.01
C SER A 996 17.88 -6.05 25.38
N PRO A 997 17.41 -4.82 25.68
CA PRO A 997 18.16 -3.59 25.43
C PRO A 997 19.16 -3.27 26.56
N TYR A 998 19.05 -3.96 27.70
CA TYR A 998 19.75 -3.67 28.95
C TYR A 998 21.02 -4.50 29.15
N SER A 999 21.00 -5.77 28.78
CA SER A 999 21.99 -6.78 29.22
C SER A 999 22.52 -7.64 28.08
N ASP A 1000 23.84 -7.83 28.08
CA ASP A 1000 24.47 -8.96 27.42
C ASP A 1000 24.23 -10.25 28.24
N TYR A 1001 24.37 -11.42 27.61
CA TYR A 1001 24.28 -12.72 28.28
C TYR A 1001 25.56 -13.54 28.12
N GLU A 1002 25.90 -14.30 29.16
CA GLU A 1002 26.89 -15.38 29.13
C GLU A 1002 26.16 -16.72 29.25
N LEU A 1003 26.11 -17.47 28.14
CA LEU A 1003 25.43 -18.76 28.05
C LEU A 1003 26.38 -19.90 28.40
N LYS A 1004 26.05 -20.71 29.40
CA LYS A 1004 26.65 -22.04 29.59
C LYS A 1004 25.75 -23.07 28.91
N LEU A 1005 26.30 -23.88 28.00
CA LEU A 1005 25.51 -24.86 27.24
C LEU A 1005 25.57 -26.25 27.89
N ASP A 1006 24.41 -26.80 28.25
CA ASP A 1006 24.20 -28.19 28.69
C ASP A 1006 23.22 -28.89 27.72
N ILE A 1007 23.61 -28.96 26.45
CA ILE A 1007 22.79 -29.53 25.37
C ILE A 1007 23.40 -30.88 24.95
N PRO A 1008 22.65 -32.01 25.05
CA PRO A 1008 23.14 -33.31 24.63
C PRO A 1008 23.67 -33.31 23.20
N GLY A 1009 24.87 -33.86 23.00
CA GLY A 1009 25.51 -33.92 21.68
C GLY A 1009 26.10 -32.60 21.16
N PHE A 1010 25.91 -31.46 21.86
CA PHE A 1010 26.44 -30.15 21.50
C PHE A 1010 27.82 -29.92 22.15
N LYS A 1011 28.84 -30.64 21.68
CA LYS A 1011 30.19 -30.64 22.27
C LYS A 1011 31.27 -30.35 21.23
N GLY A 1012 32.38 -29.75 21.67
CA GLY A 1012 33.56 -29.51 20.84
C GLY A 1012 33.68 -28.06 20.39
N LYS A 1013 33.91 -27.85 19.09
CA LYS A 1013 34.17 -26.53 18.49
C LYS A 1013 32.99 -26.11 17.60
N ALA A 1014 32.42 -24.95 17.88
CA ALA A 1014 31.36 -24.36 17.09
C ALA A 1014 31.86 -23.23 16.17
N THR A 1015 31.04 -22.90 15.18
CA THR A 1015 31.04 -21.61 14.50
C THR A 1015 29.95 -20.73 15.11
N VAL A 1016 30.27 -19.48 15.44
CA VAL A 1016 29.34 -18.49 16.02
C VAL A 1016 29.20 -17.31 15.08
N GLN A 1017 28.01 -17.14 14.51
CA GLN A 1017 27.60 -16.02 13.66
C GLN A 1017 26.68 -15.08 14.47
N THR A 1018 26.86 -13.77 14.36
CA THR A 1018 26.07 -12.78 15.10
C THR A 1018 25.58 -11.67 14.18
N LEU A 1019 24.27 -11.37 14.23
CA LEU A 1019 23.68 -10.16 13.68
C LEU A 1019 23.54 -9.12 14.81
N ASP A 1020 23.95 -7.88 14.51
CA ASP A 1020 23.95 -6.74 15.44
C ASP A 1020 23.61 -5.44 14.68
N LYS A 1021 23.55 -4.32 15.40
CA LYS A 1021 23.16 -3.00 14.88
C LYS A 1021 24.06 -2.47 13.74
N SER A 1022 25.21 -3.10 13.47
CA SER A 1022 26.03 -2.74 12.29
C SER A 1022 25.36 -3.10 10.95
N SER A 1023 24.32 -3.94 10.93
CA SER A 1023 23.56 -4.28 9.71
C SER A 1023 22.62 -3.19 9.22
N GLU A 1024 22.19 -2.26 10.08
CA GLU A 1024 21.33 -1.11 9.71
C GLU A 1024 22.05 -0.16 8.72
N LYS A 1025 23.39 -0.16 8.72
CA LYS A 1025 24.19 0.58 7.73
C LYS A 1025 24.26 -0.21 6.43
N LEU A 1026 23.24 -0.05 5.60
CA LEU A 1026 23.07 -0.72 4.31
C LEU A 1026 24.34 -0.66 3.43
N LYS A 1027 24.60 -1.76 2.73
CA LYS A 1027 25.68 -1.90 1.75
C LYS A 1027 25.29 -2.89 0.67
N GLU A 1028 25.69 -2.61 -0.56
CA GLU A 1028 25.42 -3.46 -1.71
C GLU A 1028 26.00 -4.88 -1.57
N GLY A 1029 25.22 -5.87 -2.00
CA GLY A 1029 25.65 -7.26 -2.07
C GLY A 1029 26.01 -7.85 -0.71
N TRP A 1030 26.96 -8.77 -0.70
CA TRP A 1030 27.34 -9.56 0.47
C TRP A 1030 28.24 -8.80 1.48
N ALA A 1031 28.24 -7.47 1.52
CA ALA A 1031 29.17 -6.70 2.34
C ALA A 1031 28.83 -6.70 3.84
N ASN A 1032 27.56 -6.86 4.18
CA ASN A 1032 27.07 -6.98 5.56
C ASN A 1032 26.79 -8.43 6.01
N ASP A 1033 27.09 -9.42 5.16
CA ASP A 1033 26.89 -10.86 5.43
C ASP A 1033 27.52 -11.28 6.79
N PRO A 1034 26.72 -11.64 7.81
CA PRO A 1034 27.24 -11.94 9.13
C PRO A 1034 28.12 -13.21 9.15
N SER A 1035 27.95 -14.13 8.19
CA SER A 1035 28.77 -15.34 8.10
C SER A 1035 30.26 -15.02 7.81
N LYS A 1036 30.56 -13.87 7.20
CA LYS A 1036 31.93 -13.38 6.98
C LYS A 1036 32.63 -12.92 8.25
N LYS A 1037 31.86 -12.55 9.29
CA LYS A 1037 32.36 -12.17 10.62
C LYS A 1037 32.29 -13.34 11.63
N ALA A 1038 31.86 -14.53 11.21
CA ALA A 1038 31.60 -15.64 12.12
C ALA A 1038 32.90 -16.15 12.78
N LYS A 1039 32.85 -16.31 14.10
CA LYS A 1039 33.96 -16.84 14.91
C LYS A 1039 33.97 -18.36 14.80
N LYS A 1040 34.98 -18.92 14.12
CA LYS A 1040 35.17 -20.36 13.99
C LYS A 1040 36.00 -20.92 15.14
N GLY A 1041 35.76 -22.16 15.53
CA GLY A 1041 36.56 -22.87 16.54
C GLY A 1041 36.23 -22.52 17.99
N VAL A 1042 35.05 -21.93 18.25
CA VAL A 1042 34.61 -21.53 19.59
C VAL A 1042 34.36 -22.78 20.45
N ASP A 1043 35.08 -22.88 21.57
CA ASP A 1043 34.99 -23.98 22.52
C ASP A 1043 33.70 -23.88 23.34
N VAL A 1044 32.71 -24.75 23.05
CA VAL A 1044 31.37 -24.70 23.67
C VAL A 1044 31.35 -25.21 25.12
N SER A 1045 32.47 -25.70 25.65
CA SER A 1045 32.60 -26.01 27.08
C SER A 1045 32.74 -24.75 27.95
N LYS A 1046 33.00 -23.59 27.32
CA LYS A 1046 33.14 -22.28 27.99
C LYS A 1046 31.89 -21.43 27.76
N PRO A 1047 31.58 -20.49 28.67
CA PRO A 1047 30.46 -19.58 28.48
C PRO A 1047 30.58 -18.77 27.18
N ILE A 1048 29.50 -18.75 26.40
CA ILE A 1048 29.42 -18.03 25.11
C ILE A 1048 28.74 -16.68 25.34
N LYS A 1049 29.38 -15.59 24.91
CA LYS A 1049 28.84 -14.24 25.02
C LYS A 1049 27.85 -13.93 23.90
N VAL A 1050 26.69 -13.42 24.26
CA VAL A 1050 25.63 -12.95 23.35
C VAL A 1050 25.30 -11.50 23.71
N GLY A 1051 25.51 -10.57 22.77
CA GLY A 1051 25.30 -9.14 23.01
C GLY A 1051 23.82 -8.78 23.12
N LYS A 1052 23.52 -7.66 23.79
CA LYS A 1052 22.18 -7.05 23.82
C LYS A 1052 21.68 -6.68 22.43
N ARG A 1053 20.38 -6.87 22.17
CA ARG A 1053 19.74 -6.75 20.84
C ARG A 1053 20.56 -7.48 19.74
N THR A 1054 20.74 -8.80 19.86
CA THR A 1054 21.44 -9.60 18.82
C THR A 1054 20.72 -10.90 18.49
N ILE A 1055 20.95 -11.37 17.27
CA ILE A 1055 20.71 -12.76 16.87
C ILE A 1055 22.06 -13.45 16.85
N THR A 1056 22.21 -14.59 17.51
CA THR A 1056 23.43 -15.39 17.49
C THR A 1056 23.10 -16.83 17.08
N LEU A 1057 23.72 -17.28 15.99
CA LEU A 1057 23.63 -18.66 15.51
C LEU A 1057 24.92 -19.39 15.86
N ILE A 1058 24.79 -20.46 16.65
CA ILE A 1058 25.89 -21.33 17.09
C ILE A 1058 25.72 -22.68 16.40
N THR A 1059 26.69 -23.09 15.60
CA THR A 1059 26.61 -24.30 14.77
C THR A 1059 27.78 -25.25 15.02
N ILE A 1060 27.48 -26.55 15.14
CA ILE A 1060 28.46 -27.66 15.19
C ILE A 1060 28.14 -28.62 14.04
N GLU A 1061 29.17 -29.14 13.37
CA GLU A 1061 29.07 -30.07 12.21
C GLU A 1061 30.00 -31.29 12.38
#